data_AF-B0TF97-F1
#
_entry.id   AF-B0TF97-F1
#
_cell.length_a   1.000
_cell.length_b   1.000
_cell.length_c   1.000
_cell.angle_alpha   90.00
_cell.angle_beta   90.00
_cell.angle_gamma   90.00
#
_symmetry.space_group_name_H-M   'P 1'
#
loop_
_entity.id
_entity.type
_entity.pdbx_description
1 polymer ?
#
loop_
_entity_poly.entity_id
_entity_poly.type
_entity_poly.pdbx_seq_one_letter_code
_entity_poly.pdbx_strand_id
1 'polypeptide(L)'
;MVLHYFYRANQSGRKTAALAMVFLLLWSLCLPLFTAHAASGVPSVQAGQLAGKAVDFICNQVKSGEPVDGYTAAVLIAAKEDLGAAKWTPPYSLSVKEQRISEADALAIGPELGSKNNLITYLLANQNSDGSFGPFANEYGTKVSLEALARIKSDVPVGPLKERVEQAIEKGVHFLRERFAQSDEAYSNTGFASFDARFVSALALAGEDLTQAYWQKKGKTLREQAVADAVYAADNPDGKSVTELSKHLTALYQLEPNHEKINALAEAIRNQKQTVDDGVRFGASLYDDVAVLQALGQSNQLAGIEPAKVLNYINRFRTDHSDDWGTPAGSAYGSYSPKEPELTAQVLSALSGFRAGADIDKAIDAIQTYLKAIQHKDTAAIPVSGDSTTATAETLIALKRLGLPYEQYGGDDGGWSKAPRVKPLALSLMAMQALQEKERAHKLADLLLARHTAQDGFSNSIYSDSWAYLALEEAGKIAEIKESARAYLLNKQRQNESDKGAWGESFGGAFYADFMSTAQAIRALKGLPGMDGDAAVQQAIADGLAYLKSKQQADGSFGGSFDDPVVDTAEMIVTMQKLGLNPGELKNSNQQSPVDWMLTKALNKDGSFGGSKNVFGATEALAAYLVLNGLPSGVGSDGGITPQDDTADVYVAVIGRSGERLFGPAAVKVSLKGRWGMTVLGALERTGLHYADRGGFVTSIAGQANQGMSGWMYKVNEVTPMAAAKDQAVKSGDEVIWWYSVDMNNPGPTWDDVISGKSLGSVPQPTNTVPTSITEQIKHFPQVLQASDKAIQALERLKKEAASTALAQERPVEAIDSGLVALVVVGEFQPLTEAAYQQQQREQADNRLLLQQEVQADQGAVIADAKGEVALAVPAKALRRDMKVTIQETAPPSATEQSAQQAPAGFRFLSSLYRFGPDGTTFAEPVTVALRVALPPEVSPKDVSLAVFDVKSKAWMAVPAVYDAVKGVFLTQLRHFSDYAVLARAMPEALPVMAKVQAPFADLTGFEWAAESIRRLSEADILRGVAPDRFEPGRTVTRAEFTALLVRSRRLPTSGQANFCDVQPGDWFAPVVAAAAEAGIVNGDPDGAFRPHDRITREEMAVMLGKSLRWQQTETGGAPFTDQEAISLWARPWVAQAVKQGLLRRYEDGSFRPRAEANRAEAATLIDKLVQ
;
A
#
# COMPACT_ATOMS: atom_id res chain seq x y z
N MET A 1 -62.03 -42.18 22.76
CA MET A 1 -61.00 -41.95 23.80
C MET A 1 -60.67 -40.47 23.78
N VAL A 2 -61.40 -39.68 24.57
CA VAL A 2 -61.56 -38.22 24.42
C VAL A 2 -61.64 -37.58 25.81
N LEU A 3 -61.28 -36.29 25.86
CA LEU A 3 -61.49 -35.31 26.93
C LEU A 3 -62.80 -35.42 27.75
N HIS A 4 -62.80 -34.67 28.88
CA HIS A 4 -63.94 -34.25 29.72
C HIS A 4 -64.56 -35.35 30.61
N TYR A 5 -64.63 -35.18 31.93
CA TYR A 5 -65.19 -33.99 32.59
C TYR A 5 -64.49 -33.57 33.90
N PHE A 6 -64.38 -32.25 34.09
CA PHE A 6 -64.24 -31.56 35.38
C PHE A 6 -65.47 -31.88 36.30
N TYR A 7 -65.55 -31.62 37.62
CA TYR A 7 -65.09 -30.44 38.35
C TYR A 7 -65.26 -30.62 39.89
N ARG A 8 -64.42 -29.93 40.69
CA ARG A 8 -64.61 -29.55 42.11
C ARG A 8 -64.92 -30.62 43.18
N ALA A 9 -63.93 -30.86 44.05
CA ALA A 9 -63.95 -30.30 45.42
C ALA A 9 -62.50 -30.07 45.91
N ASN A 10 -62.26 -28.98 46.64
CA ASN A 10 -60.93 -28.53 47.06
C ASN A 10 -60.89 -28.44 48.59
N GLN A 11 -59.86 -28.97 49.26
CA GLN A 11 -59.19 -28.34 50.40
C GLN A 11 -57.93 -29.09 50.88
N SER A 12 -57.07 -28.37 51.62
CA SER A 12 -55.92 -28.81 52.46
C SER A 12 -54.57 -29.26 51.85
N GLY A 13 -54.26 -28.95 50.58
CA GLY A 13 -52.97 -29.32 49.95
C GLY A 13 -51.90 -28.22 49.71
N ARG A 14 -52.14 -26.94 50.02
CA ARG A 14 -51.33 -25.81 49.49
C ARG A 14 -50.49 -24.97 50.47
N LYS A 15 -50.45 -25.30 51.78
CA LYS A 15 -49.63 -24.53 52.75
C LYS A 15 -48.20 -25.06 52.97
N THR A 16 -47.89 -26.28 52.53
CA THR A 16 -46.54 -26.88 52.66
C THR A 16 -45.66 -26.67 51.42
N ALA A 17 -46.23 -26.64 50.21
CA ALA A 17 -45.49 -26.37 48.98
C ALA A 17 -45.03 -24.89 48.87
N ALA A 18 -45.80 -23.95 49.42
CA ALA A 18 -45.46 -22.53 49.37
C ALA A 18 -44.28 -22.14 50.27
N LEU A 19 -44.08 -22.82 51.41
CA LEU A 19 -42.92 -22.55 52.29
C LEU A 19 -41.60 -23.06 51.70
N ALA A 20 -41.62 -24.19 50.98
CA ALA A 20 -40.43 -24.76 50.37
C ALA A 20 -39.86 -23.91 49.22
N MET A 21 -40.72 -23.30 48.39
CA MET A 21 -40.27 -22.40 47.32
C MET A 21 -39.79 -21.03 47.85
N VAL A 22 -40.39 -20.50 48.92
CA VAL A 22 -39.93 -19.23 49.52
C VAL A 22 -38.55 -19.39 50.18
N PHE A 23 -38.22 -20.56 50.74
CA PHE A 23 -36.87 -20.82 51.26
C PHE A 23 -35.80 -21.02 50.17
N LEU A 24 -36.17 -21.41 48.95
CA LEU A 24 -35.26 -21.54 47.81
C LEU A 24 -35.08 -20.24 47.00
N LEU A 25 -36.00 -19.28 47.13
CA LEU A 25 -35.94 -17.95 46.47
C LEU A 25 -35.36 -16.83 47.35
N LEU A 26 -35.14 -17.07 48.64
CA LEU A 26 -34.51 -16.11 49.56
C LEU A 26 -33.00 -16.31 49.76
N TRP A 27 -32.36 -17.19 48.98
CA TRP A 27 -30.91 -17.44 49.02
C TRP A 27 -30.12 -16.81 47.86
N SER A 28 -30.78 -15.96 47.06
CA SER A 28 -30.18 -15.26 45.90
C SER A 28 -30.23 -13.73 46.01
N LEU A 29 -30.57 -13.17 47.18
CA LEU A 29 -30.58 -11.72 47.47
C LEU A 29 -29.88 -11.42 48.80
N CYS A 30 -28.55 -11.38 48.79
CA CYS A 30 -27.72 -10.81 49.86
C CYS A 30 -26.54 -10.05 49.26
N LEU A 31 -26.69 -8.72 49.13
CA LEU A 31 -25.59 -7.78 48.97
C LEU A 31 -24.73 -7.78 50.25
N PRO A 32 -23.39 -7.90 50.17
CA PRO A 32 -22.51 -7.42 51.22
C PRO A 32 -22.20 -5.93 50.98
N LEU A 33 -22.51 -5.11 51.97
CA LEU A 33 -21.90 -3.77 52.10
C LEU A 33 -20.39 -3.96 52.34
N PHE A 34 -19.55 -3.34 51.50
CA PHE A 34 -18.11 -3.26 51.76
C PHE A 34 -17.69 -1.80 52.01
N THR A 35 -17.09 -1.58 53.18
CA THR A 35 -16.38 -0.34 53.53
C THR A 35 -14.97 -0.36 52.95
N ALA A 36 -14.47 0.81 52.57
CA ALA A 36 -13.17 0.95 51.92
C ALA A 36 -11.97 0.68 52.86
N HIS A 37 -10.92 0.10 52.28
CA HIS A 37 -9.52 0.23 52.71
C HIS A 37 -8.63 0.39 51.47
N ALA A 38 -7.50 1.10 51.61
CA ALA A 38 -6.80 1.74 50.49
C ALA A 38 -5.46 1.08 50.10
N ALA A 39 -5.11 1.23 48.80
CA ALA A 39 -3.87 0.83 48.10
C ALA A 39 -3.61 -0.70 48.01
N SER A 40 -3.22 -1.30 46.89
CA SER A 40 -2.88 -0.83 45.52
C SER A 40 -3.05 -2.00 44.52
N GLY A 41 -3.19 -1.84 43.20
CA GLY A 41 -3.10 -0.63 42.36
C GLY A 41 -2.30 -0.87 41.07
N VAL A 42 -2.59 -1.95 40.32
CA VAL A 42 -1.77 -2.47 39.19
C VAL A 42 -2.52 -2.65 37.85
N PRO A 43 -3.75 -3.20 37.78
CA PRO A 43 -4.37 -3.54 36.48
C PRO A 43 -4.69 -2.31 35.60
N SER A 44 -5.17 -1.22 36.20
CA SER A 44 -5.43 0.05 35.49
C SER A 44 -4.15 0.67 34.94
N VAL A 45 -3.04 0.59 35.68
CA VAL A 45 -1.72 1.06 35.23
C VAL A 45 -1.24 0.29 33.99
N GLN A 46 -1.44 -1.03 33.96
CA GLN A 46 -1.10 -1.85 32.79
C GLN A 46 -2.00 -1.52 31.58
N ALA A 47 -3.32 -1.35 31.79
CA ALA A 47 -4.23 -0.91 30.73
C ALA A 47 -3.81 0.47 30.16
N GLY A 48 -3.47 1.43 31.01
CA GLY A 48 -2.98 2.75 30.59
C GLY A 48 -1.68 2.70 29.79
N GLN A 49 -0.74 1.81 30.14
CA GLN A 49 0.49 1.60 29.36
C GLN A 49 0.21 0.96 27.98
N LEU A 50 -0.76 0.06 27.89
CA LEU A 50 -1.15 -0.58 26.62
C LEU A 50 -1.94 0.38 25.72
N ALA A 51 -2.78 1.24 26.29
CA ALA A 51 -3.42 2.35 25.58
C ALA A 51 -2.40 3.27 24.91
N GLY A 52 -1.33 3.67 25.63
CA GLY A 52 -0.24 4.47 25.05
C GLY A 52 0.43 3.79 23.85
N LYS A 53 0.66 2.48 23.91
CA LYS A 53 1.23 1.71 22.78
C LYS A 53 0.29 1.61 21.58
N ALA A 54 -1.03 1.52 21.81
CA ALA A 54 -2.00 1.54 20.72
C ALA A 54 -2.02 2.91 20.02
N VAL A 55 -1.97 4.00 20.80
CA VAL A 55 -1.81 5.36 20.27
C VAL A 55 -0.52 5.51 19.46
N ASP A 56 0.62 5.02 19.97
CA ASP A 56 1.91 5.07 19.26
C ASP A 56 1.86 4.28 17.93
N PHE A 57 1.26 3.10 17.93
CA PHE A 57 1.08 2.28 16.73
C PHE A 57 0.24 3.02 15.68
N ILE A 58 -0.94 3.52 16.06
CA ILE A 58 -1.83 4.27 15.15
C ILE A 58 -1.12 5.52 14.62
N CYS A 59 -0.44 6.29 15.48
CA CYS A 59 0.33 7.48 15.10
C CYS A 59 1.43 7.16 14.07
N ASN A 60 2.07 5.99 14.17
CA ASN A 60 3.07 5.57 13.19
C ASN A 60 2.44 5.18 11.84
N GLN A 61 1.30 4.47 11.84
CA GLN A 61 0.58 4.14 10.60
C GLN A 61 0.09 5.39 9.86
N VAL A 62 -0.40 6.39 10.59
CA VAL A 62 -0.81 7.69 10.06
C VAL A 62 0.35 8.43 9.40
N LYS A 63 1.57 8.34 9.95
CA LYS A 63 2.77 8.93 9.34
C LYS A 63 3.21 8.21 8.06
N SER A 64 2.91 6.92 7.91
CA SER A 64 3.05 6.18 6.64
C SER A 64 1.87 6.35 5.69
N GLY A 65 0.87 7.17 6.03
CA GLY A 65 -0.25 7.52 5.16
C GLY A 65 -1.50 6.63 5.31
N GLU A 66 -1.59 5.76 6.32
CA GLU A 66 -2.83 5.04 6.61
C GLU A 66 -3.92 6.04 7.12
N PRO A 67 -5.12 6.06 6.53
CA PRO A 67 -6.15 7.02 6.89
C PRO A 67 -6.78 6.72 8.26
N VAL A 68 -7.13 7.77 8.99
CA VAL A 68 -7.87 7.68 10.26
C VAL A 68 -9.36 7.85 9.99
N ASP A 69 -10.18 6.85 10.31
CA ASP A 69 -11.64 6.97 10.21
C ASP A 69 -12.25 7.74 11.40
N GLY A 70 -13.55 8.05 11.31
CA GLY A 70 -14.22 8.85 12.33
C GLY A 70 -14.32 8.17 13.71
N TYR A 71 -14.41 6.84 13.76
CA TYR A 71 -14.39 6.09 15.01
C TYR A 71 -13.02 6.18 15.68
N THR A 72 -11.94 5.92 14.91
CA THR A 72 -10.57 6.02 15.40
C THR A 72 -10.25 7.42 15.90
N ALA A 73 -10.70 8.45 15.19
CA ALA A 73 -10.57 9.83 15.66
C ALA A 73 -11.27 10.05 17.02
N ALA A 74 -12.51 9.57 17.20
CA ALA A 74 -13.23 9.69 18.47
C ALA A 74 -12.54 8.94 19.62
N VAL A 75 -12.04 7.72 19.38
CA VAL A 75 -11.31 6.91 20.37
C VAL A 75 -9.98 7.55 20.76
N LEU A 76 -9.23 8.12 19.81
CA LEU A 76 -8.01 8.88 20.11
C LEU A 76 -8.30 10.12 20.97
N ILE A 77 -9.35 10.88 20.66
CA ILE A 77 -9.77 12.04 21.47
C ILE A 77 -10.20 11.59 22.88
N ALA A 78 -10.86 10.44 23.01
CA ALA A 78 -11.16 9.83 24.31
C ALA A 78 -9.87 9.51 25.10
N ALA A 79 -8.82 9.04 24.41
CA ALA A 79 -7.45 8.85 24.93
C ALA A 79 -6.69 10.15 25.23
N LYS A 80 -7.33 11.33 25.06
CA LYS A 80 -6.77 12.69 25.27
C LYS A 80 -5.75 13.13 24.22
N GLU A 81 -5.84 12.58 23.02
CA GLU A 81 -5.05 13.02 21.87
C GLU A 81 -5.60 14.30 21.22
N ASP A 82 -4.71 15.26 20.97
CA ASP A 82 -5.01 16.44 20.17
C ASP A 82 -4.70 16.16 18.69
N LEU A 83 -5.73 15.81 17.93
CA LEU A 83 -5.61 15.47 16.50
C LEU A 83 -5.27 16.67 15.59
N GLY A 84 -5.15 17.88 16.14
CA GLY A 84 -4.57 19.04 15.45
C GLY A 84 -3.06 19.21 15.69
N ALA A 85 -2.46 18.46 16.61
CA ALA A 85 -1.04 18.55 16.92
C ALA A 85 -0.16 17.92 15.83
N ALA A 86 1.05 18.45 15.63
CA ALA A 86 1.97 18.04 14.56
C ALA A 86 2.30 16.54 14.49
N LYS A 87 2.13 15.76 15.57
CA LYS A 87 2.30 14.29 15.53
C LYS A 87 1.16 13.56 14.80
N TRP A 88 0.03 14.23 14.60
CA TRP A 88 -1.15 13.79 13.85
C TRP A 88 -1.31 14.54 12.52
N THR A 89 -0.24 15.16 12.02
CA THR A 89 -0.18 15.76 10.68
C THR A 89 0.73 14.90 9.82
N PRO A 90 0.19 14.08 8.89
CA PRO A 90 1.00 13.36 7.93
C PRO A 90 1.83 14.34 7.07
N PRO A 91 3.03 13.95 6.59
CA PRO A 91 3.82 14.78 5.71
C PRO A 91 3.01 15.26 4.49
N TYR A 92 3.08 16.55 4.18
CA TYR A 92 2.40 17.18 3.04
C TYR A 92 0.86 17.04 3.05
N SER A 93 0.24 16.88 4.22
CA SER A 93 -1.21 16.75 4.38
C SER A 93 -1.76 17.65 5.51
N LEU A 94 -3.08 17.75 5.59
CA LEU A 94 -3.81 18.33 6.72
C LEU A 94 -3.60 17.51 8.00
N SER A 95 -3.78 18.13 9.18
CA SER A 95 -3.90 17.36 10.43
C SER A 95 -5.10 16.41 10.38
N VAL A 96 -5.06 15.30 11.12
CA VAL A 96 -6.19 14.35 11.20
C VAL A 96 -7.48 15.07 11.58
N LYS A 97 -7.44 16.06 12.49
CA LYS A 97 -8.60 16.91 12.83
C LYS A 97 -9.20 17.58 11.59
N GLU A 98 -8.39 18.28 10.82
CA GLU A 98 -8.82 19.02 9.62
C GLU A 98 -9.32 18.07 8.52
N GLN A 99 -8.70 16.90 8.36
CA GLN A 99 -9.18 15.85 7.46
C GLN A 99 -10.60 15.36 7.85
N ARG A 100 -10.85 15.11 9.16
CA ARG A 100 -12.19 14.72 9.63
C ARG A 100 -13.23 15.81 9.40
N ILE A 101 -12.86 17.09 9.55
CA ILE A 101 -13.74 18.24 9.30
C ILE A 101 -14.08 18.37 7.81
N SER A 102 -13.07 18.31 6.92
CA SER A 102 -13.26 18.32 5.46
C SER A 102 -14.15 17.16 4.99
N GLU A 103 -13.95 15.95 5.52
CA GLU A 103 -14.80 14.80 5.17
C GLU A 103 -16.25 15.01 5.65
N ALA A 104 -16.47 15.49 6.88
CA ALA A 104 -17.81 15.77 7.40
C ALA A 104 -18.58 16.78 6.53
N ASP A 105 -17.93 17.88 6.13
CA ASP A 105 -18.53 18.89 5.26
C ASP A 105 -18.79 18.33 3.85
N ALA A 106 -17.87 17.53 3.29
CA ALA A 106 -18.02 16.88 1.99
C ALA A 106 -19.09 15.78 1.96
N LEU A 107 -19.41 15.16 3.10
CA LEU A 107 -20.50 14.20 3.22
C LEU A 107 -21.87 14.90 3.30
N ALA A 108 -21.98 16.04 3.97
CA ALA A 108 -23.25 16.71 4.25
C ALA A 108 -23.71 17.71 3.16
N ILE A 109 -22.78 18.31 2.42
CA ILE A 109 -23.06 19.47 1.56
C ILE A 109 -24.08 19.23 0.43
N GLY A 110 -24.09 18.07 -0.23
CA GLY A 110 -25.05 17.78 -1.30
C GLY A 110 -26.47 17.79 -0.75
N PRO A 111 -26.78 16.96 0.27
CA PRO A 111 -28.06 16.98 0.96
C PRO A 111 -28.50 18.36 1.49
N GLU A 112 -27.57 19.16 2.03
CA GLU A 112 -27.86 20.54 2.47
C GLU A 112 -28.34 21.44 1.32
N LEU A 113 -27.83 21.23 0.10
CA LEU A 113 -28.18 21.98 -1.10
C LEU A 113 -29.33 21.34 -1.91
N GLY A 114 -29.94 20.26 -1.40
CA GLY A 114 -31.05 19.56 -2.04
C GLY A 114 -30.65 18.66 -3.21
N SER A 115 -29.45 18.08 -3.18
CA SER A 115 -28.88 17.21 -4.22
C SER A 115 -28.10 16.03 -3.61
N LYS A 116 -27.65 15.08 -4.41
CA LYS A 116 -26.62 14.09 -4.01
C LYS A 116 -25.23 14.73 -4.03
N ASN A 117 -24.25 14.09 -3.39
CA ASN A 117 -22.86 14.56 -3.49
C ASN A 117 -22.35 14.30 -4.92
N ASN A 118 -21.72 15.28 -5.54
CA ASN A 118 -21.16 15.19 -6.89
C ASN A 118 -19.85 15.99 -6.98
N LEU A 119 -19.22 16.04 -8.17
CA LEU A 119 -17.96 16.75 -8.38
C LEU A 119 -18.06 18.24 -8.00
N ILE A 120 -19.20 18.89 -8.24
CA ILE A 120 -19.44 20.30 -7.89
C ILE A 120 -19.51 20.45 -6.37
N THR A 121 -20.32 19.64 -5.68
CA THR A 121 -20.49 19.77 -4.23
C THR A 121 -19.21 19.48 -3.47
N TYR A 122 -18.36 18.55 -3.94
CA TYR A 122 -17.05 18.31 -3.33
C TYR A 122 -16.14 19.55 -3.38
N LEU A 123 -16.09 20.27 -4.51
CA LEU A 123 -15.35 21.53 -4.61
C LEU A 123 -15.91 22.59 -3.64
N LEU A 124 -17.23 22.68 -3.52
CA LEU A 124 -17.89 23.64 -2.61
C LEU A 124 -17.65 23.35 -1.12
N ALA A 125 -17.48 22.08 -0.74
CA ALA A 125 -17.11 21.68 0.62
C ALA A 125 -15.64 21.93 0.95
N ASN A 126 -14.77 21.90 -0.06
CA ASN A 126 -13.33 22.14 0.08
C ASN A 126 -12.93 23.58 -0.32
N GLN A 127 -13.87 24.52 -0.23
CA GLN A 127 -13.57 25.96 -0.22
C GLN A 127 -13.31 26.44 1.21
N ASN A 128 -12.11 27.00 1.41
CA ASN A 128 -11.68 27.58 2.68
C ASN A 128 -12.40 28.89 3.00
N SER A 129 -12.30 29.33 4.26
CA SER A 129 -12.93 30.57 4.74
C SER A 129 -12.40 31.84 4.07
N ASP A 130 -11.14 31.84 3.62
CA ASP A 130 -10.50 32.91 2.85
C ASP A 130 -10.88 32.92 1.36
N GLY A 131 -11.62 31.92 0.89
CA GLY A 131 -12.07 31.75 -0.49
C GLY A 131 -11.19 30.87 -1.37
N SER A 132 -10.00 30.47 -0.89
CA SER A 132 -9.15 29.49 -1.58
C SER A 132 -9.79 28.10 -1.62
N PHE A 133 -9.28 27.23 -2.48
CA PHE A 133 -9.73 25.83 -2.58
C PHE A 133 -8.63 24.84 -2.20
N GLY A 134 -9.06 23.72 -1.61
CA GLY A 134 -8.20 22.60 -1.23
C GLY A 134 -7.37 22.83 0.04
N PRO A 135 -6.71 21.78 0.54
CA PRO A 135 -6.01 21.77 1.83
C PRO A 135 -4.81 22.72 1.88
N PHE A 136 -4.22 23.05 0.72
CA PHE A 136 -3.02 23.89 0.64
C PHE A 136 -3.31 25.40 0.59
N ALA A 137 -4.58 25.81 0.48
CA ALA A 137 -5.02 27.21 0.49
C ALA A 137 -4.18 28.14 -0.41
N ASN A 138 -3.88 27.68 -1.63
CA ASN A 138 -2.94 28.32 -2.55
C ASN A 138 -3.57 28.73 -3.88
N GLU A 139 -2.83 29.52 -4.65
CA GLU A 139 -3.23 30.08 -5.94
C GLU A 139 -3.45 29.00 -7.01
N TYR A 140 -2.74 27.87 -6.93
CA TYR A 140 -2.84 26.77 -7.88
C TYR A 140 -4.16 25.99 -7.76
N GLY A 141 -4.46 25.42 -6.58
CA GLY A 141 -5.73 24.71 -6.36
C GLY A 141 -6.95 25.62 -6.57
N THR A 142 -6.81 26.89 -6.16
CA THR A 142 -7.86 27.91 -6.33
C THR A 142 -8.13 28.23 -7.79
N LYS A 143 -7.12 28.45 -8.65
CA LYS A 143 -7.38 28.81 -10.06
C LYS A 143 -8.03 27.68 -10.85
N VAL A 144 -7.68 26.42 -10.59
CA VAL A 144 -8.30 25.25 -11.24
C VAL A 144 -9.76 25.08 -10.80
N SER A 145 -10.04 25.17 -9.50
CA SER A 145 -11.40 25.04 -8.95
C SER A 145 -12.30 26.20 -9.38
N LEU A 146 -11.79 27.43 -9.41
CA LEU A 146 -12.49 28.61 -9.91
C LEU A 146 -12.84 28.45 -11.40
N GLU A 147 -11.88 28.01 -12.22
CA GLU A 147 -12.12 27.73 -13.64
C GLU A 147 -13.23 26.67 -13.83
N ALA A 148 -13.19 25.58 -13.06
CA ALA A 148 -14.18 24.52 -13.13
C ALA A 148 -15.60 25.02 -12.81
N LEU A 149 -15.77 25.73 -11.68
CA LEU A 149 -17.06 26.30 -11.26
C LEU A 149 -17.56 27.36 -12.24
N ALA A 150 -16.69 28.25 -12.71
CA ALA A 150 -17.04 29.29 -13.67
C ALA A 150 -17.54 28.70 -15.01
N ARG A 151 -16.88 27.64 -15.51
CA ARG A 151 -17.28 26.95 -16.75
C ARG A 151 -18.65 26.27 -16.67
N ILE A 152 -19.12 25.88 -15.47
CA ILE A 152 -20.42 25.21 -15.27
C ILE A 152 -21.53 26.11 -14.72
N LYS A 153 -21.23 27.34 -14.27
CA LYS A 153 -22.20 28.28 -13.66
C LYS A 153 -23.49 28.49 -14.47
N SER A 154 -23.39 28.50 -15.81
CA SER A 154 -24.55 28.61 -16.71
C SER A 154 -25.48 27.40 -16.66
N ASP A 155 -24.91 26.21 -16.46
CA ASP A 155 -25.57 24.91 -16.59
C ASP A 155 -26.30 24.52 -15.31
N VAL A 156 -25.85 25.00 -14.14
CA VAL A 156 -26.47 24.69 -12.86
C VAL A 156 -27.91 25.24 -12.80
N PRO A 157 -28.92 24.40 -12.53
CA PRO A 157 -30.31 24.80 -12.37
C PRO A 157 -30.49 25.86 -11.26
N VAL A 158 -31.50 26.72 -11.39
CA VAL A 158 -31.80 27.74 -10.37
C VAL A 158 -32.22 27.07 -9.06
N GLY A 159 -31.52 27.40 -7.97
CA GLY A 159 -31.74 26.85 -6.64
C GLY A 159 -30.51 27.01 -5.74
N PRO A 160 -30.53 26.44 -4.51
CA PRO A 160 -29.47 26.63 -3.49
C PRO A 160 -28.07 26.25 -3.98
N LEU A 161 -27.94 25.19 -4.78
CA LEU A 161 -26.65 24.80 -5.37
C LEU A 161 -26.07 25.90 -6.27
N LYS A 162 -26.90 26.57 -7.09
CA LYS A 162 -26.44 27.66 -7.97
C LYS A 162 -25.99 28.86 -7.16
N GLU A 163 -26.78 29.28 -6.17
CA GLU A 163 -26.42 30.38 -5.27
C GLU A 163 -25.08 30.09 -4.57
N ARG A 164 -24.86 28.84 -4.13
CA ARG A 164 -23.60 28.43 -3.50
C ARG A 164 -22.42 28.41 -4.48
N VAL A 165 -22.62 27.99 -5.73
CA VAL A 165 -21.61 28.08 -6.81
C VAL A 165 -21.24 29.51 -7.10
N GLU A 166 -22.22 30.42 -7.20
CA GLU A 166 -21.98 31.83 -7.49
C GLU A 166 -21.21 32.53 -6.34
N GLN A 167 -21.60 32.30 -5.09
CA GLN A 167 -20.85 32.76 -3.92
C GLN A 167 -19.42 32.17 -3.85
N ALA A 168 -19.24 30.92 -4.24
CA ALA A 168 -17.92 30.28 -4.23
C ALA A 168 -16.99 30.89 -5.29
N ILE A 169 -17.52 31.23 -6.46
CA ILE A 169 -16.80 31.95 -7.51
C ILE A 169 -16.37 33.34 -7.00
N GLU A 170 -17.28 34.11 -6.40
CA GLU A 170 -16.98 35.44 -5.83
C GLU A 170 -15.87 35.40 -4.77
N LYS A 171 -15.89 34.40 -3.89
CA LYS A 171 -14.86 34.18 -2.87
C LYS A 171 -13.51 33.77 -3.47
N GLY A 172 -13.50 32.87 -4.46
CA GLY A 172 -12.27 32.47 -5.16
C GLY A 172 -11.62 33.65 -5.89
N VAL A 173 -12.43 34.48 -6.55
CA VAL A 173 -11.99 35.76 -7.13
C VAL A 173 -11.40 36.69 -6.07
N HIS A 174 -12.06 36.84 -4.92
CA HIS A 174 -11.58 37.69 -3.83
C HIS A 174 -10.19 37.26 -3.34
N PHE A 175 -10.00 35.97 -3.06
CA PHE A 175 -8.73 35.39 -2.66
C PHE A 175 -7.63 35.68 -3.69
N LEU A 176 -7.87 35.35 -4.97
CA LEU A 176 -6.89 35.55 -6.03
C LEU A 176 -6.53 37.03 -6.24
N ARG A 177 -7.50 37.94 -6.04
CA ARG A 177 -7.28 39.40 -6.08
C ARG A 177 -6.41 39.89 -4.93
N GLU A 178 -6.62 39.39 -3.71
CA GLU A 178 -5.77 39.73 -2.56
C GLU A 178 -4.34 39.22 -2.75
N ARG A 179 -4.17 37.97 -3.22
CA ARG A 179 -2.84 37.40 -3.54
C ARG A 179 -2.13 38.20 -4.64
N PHE A 180 -2.85 38.58 -5.70
CA PHE A 180 -2.31 39.44 -6.76
C PHE A 180 -1.92 40.83 -6.25
N ALA A 181 -2.71 41.42 -5.36
CA ALA A 181 -2.39 42.73 -4.76
C ALA A 181 -1.13 42.66 -3.88
N GLN A 182 -0.98 41.60 -3.07
CA GLN A 182 0.10 41.42 -2.08
C GLN A 182 1.45 41.00 -2.68
N SER A 183 1.47 40.26 -3.79
CA SER A 183 2.70 39.84 -4.47
C SER A 183 3.36 40.98 -5.27
N ASP A 184 4.69 40.95 -5.48
CA ASP A 184 5.38 41.85 -6.44
C ASP A 184 5.43 41.27 -7.87
N GLU A 185 4.98 40.03 -8.04
CA GLU A 185 4.91 39.34 -9.32
C GLU A 185 3.91 40.04 -10.27
N ALA A 186 4.26 40.08 -11.55
CA ALA A 186 3.38 40.53 -12.63
C ALA A 186 3.05 39.34 -13.53
N TYR A 187 2.01 39.46 -14.36
CA TYR A 187 1.64 38.40 -15.30
C TYR A 187 2.84 37.90 -16.11
N SER A 188 2.96 36.57 -16.22
CA SER A 188 3.97 35.91 -17.04
C SER A 188 3.54 34.49 -17.41
N ASN A 189 3.92 34.05 -18.61
CA ASN A 189 3.77 32.65 -19.02
C ASN A 189 5.09 31.86 -18.96
N THR A 190 6.22 32.53 -18.70
CA THR A 190 7.54 31.90 -18.61
C THR A 190 7.72 31.18 -17.27
N GLY A 191 8.22 29.95 -17.29
CA GLY A 191 8.48 29.17 -16.08
C GLY A 191 7.21 28.89 -15.25
N PHE A 192 7.39 28.88 -13.93
CA PHE A 192 6.36 28.58 -12.92
C PHE A 192 5.74 29.84 -12.29
N ALA A 193 5.32 30.79 -13.12
CA ALA A 193 4.63 32.00 -12.67
C ALA A 193 3.29 31.68 -11.98
N SER A 194 3.00 32.39 -10.88
CA SER A 194 1.74 32.27 -10.14
C SER A 194 0.58 32.83 -10.94
N PHE A 195 0.81 33.98 -11.59
CA PHE A 195 -0.17 34.76 -12.36
C PHE A 195 -0.01 34.50 -13.86
N ASP A 196 -0.30 33.26 -14.26
CA ASP A 196 -0.16 32.78 -15.64
C ASP A 196 -1.46 32.91 -16.47
N ALA A 197 -1.43 32.39 -17.69
CA ALA A 197 -2.62 32.29 -18.55
C ALA A 197 -3.81 31.56 -17.90
N ARG A 198 -3.59 30.61 -16.98
CA ARG A 198 -4.70 29.91 -16.30
C ARG A 198 -5.35 30.80 -15.24
N PHE A 199 -4.56 31.60 -14.52
CA PHE A 199 -5.04 32.64 -13.62
C PHE A 199 -5.94 33.65 -14.36
N VAL A 200 -5.46 34.17 -15.50
CA VAL A 200 -6.24 35.06 -16.38
C VAL A 200 -7.52 34.37 -16.90
N SER A 201 -7.41 33.12 -17.35
CA SER A 201 -8.54 32.36 -17.89
C SER A 201 -9.64 32.13 -16.85
N ALA A 202 -9.26 31.72 -15.63
CA ALA A 202 -10.19 31.47 -14.53
C ALA A 202 -10.98 32.73 -14.14
N LEU A 203 -10.29 33.88 -14.01
CA LEU A 203 -10.93 35.16 -13.68
C LEU A 203 -11.85 35.67 -14.79
N ALA A 204 -11.40 35.60 -16.06
CA ALA A 204 -12.20 36.00 -17.21
C ALA A 204 -13.47 35.12 -17.36
N LEU A 205 -13.38 33.81 -17.10
CA LEU A 205 -14.52 32.90 -17.06
C LEU A 205 -15.45 33.18 -15.87
N ALA A 206 -14.91 33.60 -14.73
CA ALA A 206 -15.70 34.03 -13.56
C ALA A 206 -16.48 35.34 -13.82
N GLY A 207 -16.11 36.10 -14.86
CA GLY A 207 -16.76 37.35 -15.25
C GLY A 207 -16.04 38.62 -14.75
N GLU A 208 -14.80 38.51 -14.28
CA GLU A 208 -14.02 39.67 -13.80
C GLU A 208 -13.59 40.60 -14.94
N ASP A 209 -13.72 41.91 -14.70
CA ASP A 209 -13.17 42.94 -15.56
C ASP A 209 -11.68 43.16 -15.26
N LEU A 210 -10.83 42.49 -16.03
CA LEU A 210 -9.37 42.55 -15.88
C LEU A 210 -8.74 43.87 -16.36
N THR A 211 -9.54 44.89 -16.69
CA THR A 211 -9.09 46.28 -16.92
C THR A 211 -9.14 47.15 -15.66
N GLN A 212 -9.71 46.65 -14.56
CA GLN A 212 -9.86 47.44 -13.33
C GLN A 212 -8.51 47.72 -12.65
N ALA A 213 -8.40 48.87 -11.99
CA ALA A 213 -7.14 49.36 -11.42
C ALA A 213 -6.54 48.44 -10.33
N TYR A 214 -7.35 47.63 -9.65
CA TYR A 214 -6.86 46.63 -8.68
C TYR A 214 -6.22 45.39 -9.34
N TRP A 215 -6.40 45.21 -10.65
CA TRP A 215 -5.67 44.24 -11.48
C TRP A 215 -4.42 44.87 -12.15
N GLN A 216 -3.96 46.05 -11.72
CA GLN A 216 -2.82 46.75 -12.31
C GLN A 216 -1.48 46.37 -11.65
N LYS A 217 -0.47 46.05 -12.46
CA LYS A 217 0.94 45.87 -12.03
C LYS A 217 1.86 46.64 -12.96
N LYS A 218 2.88 47.32 -12.41
CA LYS A 218 3.94 48.01 -13.18
C LYS A 218 3.39 48.94 -14.29
N GLY A 219 2.26 49.58 -14.04
CA GLY A 219 1.62 50.53 -14.96
C GLY A 219 0.61 49.95 -15.96
N LYS A 220 0.49 48.63 -16.09
CA LYS A 220 -0.49 47.97 -16.98
C LYS A 220 -1.49 47.12 -16.19
N THR A 221 -2.73 47.07 -16.67
CA THR A 221 -3.76 46.15 -16.17
C THR A 221 -3.44 44.71 -16.59
N LEU A 222 -4.01 43.74 -15.87
CA LEU A 222 -3.81 42.31 -16.16
C LEU A 222 -4.26 41.96 -17.59
N ARG A 223 -5.36 42.56 -18.08
CA ARG A 223 -5.79 42.43 -19.49
C ARG A 223 -4.73 42.97 -20.45
N GLU A 224 -4.29 44.22 -20.27
CA GLU A 224 -3.34 44.87 -21.16
C GLU A 224 -2.00 44.13 -21.23
N GLN A 225 -1.50 43.64 -20.09
CA GLN A 225 -0.26 42.89 -20.04
C GLN A 225 -0.41 41.52 -20.73
N ALA A 226 -1.49 40.78 -20.44
CA ALA A 226 -1.71 39.46 -21.05
C ALA A 226 -1.93 39.52 -22.57
N VAL A 227 -2.70 40.50 -23.06
CA VAL A 227 -2.88 40.72 -24.51
C VAL A 227 -1.57 41.17 -25.16
N ALA A 228 -0.86 42.15 -24.58
CA ALA A 228 0.40 42.65 -25.14
C ALA A 228 1.47 41.56 -25.23
N ASP A 229 1.61 40.71 -24.20
CA ASP A 229 2.59 39.62 -24.22
C ASP A 229 2.20 38.52 -25.21
N ALA A 230 0.91 38.22 -25.36
CA ALA A 230 0.44 37.26 -26.37
C ALA A 230 0.62 37.77 -27.80
N VAL A 231 0.36 39.05 -28.06
CA VAL A 231 0.67 39.69 -29.36
C VAL A 231 2.18 39.68 -29.62
N TYR A 232 3.00 40.03 -28.62
CA TYR A 232 4.45 39.98 -28.74
C TYR A 232 4.96 38.56 -29.04
N ALA A 233 4.42 37.54 -28.36
CA ALA A 233 4.76 36.13 -28.61
C ALA A 233 4.28 35.63 -29.99
N ALA A 234 3.17 36.16 -30.52
CA ALA A 234 2.70 35.88 -31.87
C ALA A 234 3.63 36.44 -32.94
N ASP A 235 4.17 37.65 -32.71
CA ASP A 235 5.09 38.34 -33.62
C ASP A 235 6.55 37.89 -33.45
N ASN A 236 6.91 37.29 -32.31
CA ASN A 236 8.25 36.83 -31.95
C ASN A 236 8.19 35.40 -31.36
N PRO A 237 7.81 34.38 -32.15
CA PRO A 237 7.68 33.00 -31.66
C PRO A 237 9.04 32.28 -31.51
N ASP A 238 10.09 32.77 -32.17
CA ASP A 238 11.42 32.15 -32.14
C ASP A 238 12.02 32.17 -30.72
N GLY A 239 12.55 31.02 -30.29
CA GLY A 239 13.11 30.83 -28.95
C GLY A 239 12.07 30.65 -27.83
N LYS A 240 10.76 30.69 -28.13
CA LYS A 240 9.69 30.39 -27.16
C LYS A 240 9.34 28.92 -27.17
N SER A 241 9.10 28.35 -25.99
CA SER A 241 8.64 26.95 -25.89
C SER A 241 7.20 26.82 -26.35
N VAL A 242 6.83 25.65 -26.87
CA VAL A 242 5.47 25.36 -27.30
C VAL A 242 4.44 25.53 -26.16
N THR A 243 4.85 25.24 -24.93
CA THR A 243 4.06 25.40 -23.70
C THR A 243 3.89 26.87 -23.31
N GLU A 244 4.89 27.73 -23.54
CA GLU A 244 4.74 29.18 -23.38
C GLU A 244 3.76 29.75 -24.42
N LEU A 245 3.91 29.35 -25.69
CA LEU A 245 3.01 29.77 -26.78
C LEU A 245 1.56 29.31 -26.54
N SER A 246 1.35 28.09 -26.02
CA SER A 246 0.00 27.58 -25.70
C SER A 246 -0.68 28.33 -24.54
N LYS A 247 0.09 28.77 -23.55
CA LYS A 247 -0.39 29.70 -22.51
C LYS A 247 -0.81 31.05 -23.12
N HIS A 248 0.00 31.65 -23.99
CA HIS A 248 -0.37 32.89 -24.69
C HIS A 248 -1.63 32.74 -25.54
N LEU A 249 -1.77 31.64 -26.28
CA LEU A 249 -2.98 31.32 -27.06
C LEU A 249 -4.22 31.21 -26.16
N THR A 250 -4.12 30.49 -25.05
CA THR A 250 -5.21 30.33 -24.07
C THR A 250 -5.65 31.68 -23.49
N ALA A 251 -4.71 32.51 -23.05
CA ALA A 251 -5.02 33.84 -22.50
C ALA A 251 -5.64 34.76 -23.54
N LEU A 252 -5.07 34.83 -24.75
CA LEU A 252 -5.57 35.70 -25.82
C LEU A 252 -6.97 35.29 -26.27
N TYR A 253 -7.20 33.99 -26.49
CA TYR A 253 -8.52 33.48 -26.88
C TYR A 253 -9.59 33.76 -25.81
N GLN A 254 -9.24 33.67 -24.53
CA GLN A 254 -10.19 33.90 -23.44
C GLN A 254 -10.53 35.39 -23.21
N LEU A 255 -9.60 36.31 -23.54
CA LEU A 255 -9.82 37.76 -23.41
C LEU A 255 -10.41 38.39 -24.68
N GLU A 256 -9.97 37.92 -25.85
CA GLU A 256 -10.24 38.50 -27.18
C GLU A 256 -10.36 37.39 -28.24
N PRO A 257 -11.42 36.56 -28.22
CA PRO A 257 -11.57 35.36 -29.08
C PRO A 257 -11.59 35.64 -30.59
N ASN A 258 -11.71 36.91 -31.01
CA ASN A 258 -11.69 37.35 -32.40
C ASN A 258 -10.37 38.06 -32.80
N HIS A 259 -9.33 38.07 -31.95
CA HIS A 259 -8.08 38.76 -32.24
C HIS A 259 -7.30 38.06 -33.37
N GLU A 260 -6.85 38.84 -34.36
CA GLU A 260 -6.09 38.36 -35.53
C GLU A 260 -4.85 37.50 -35.22
N LYS A 261 -4.21 37.66 -34.04
CA LYS A 261 -2.99 36.95 -33.65
C LYS A 261 -3.24 35.52 -33.13
N ILE A 262 -4.49 35.12 -32.88
CA ILE A 262 -4.86 33.75 -32.50
C ILE A 262 -4.38 32.74 -33.55
N ASN A 263 -4.58 33.04 -34.83
CA ASN A 263 -4.14 32.17 -35.93
C ASN A 263 -2.60 32.09 -36.00
N ALA A 264 -1.89 33.20 -35.78
CA ALA A 264 -0.43 33.25 -35.79
C ALA A 264 0.18 32.43 -34.63
N LEU A 265 -0.34 32.58 -33.40
CA LEU A 265 0.07 31.74 -32.26
C LEU A 265 -0.19 30.26 -32.51
N ALA A 266 -1.38 29.92 -33.01
CA ALA A 266 -1.73 28.53 -33.32
C ALA A 266 -0.85 27.94 -34.45
N GLU A 267 -0.47 28.75 -35.44
CA GLU A 267 0.47 28.34 -36.49
C GLU A 267 1.88 28.13 -35.94
N ALA A 268 2.40 29.05 -35.11
CA ALA A 268 3.68 28.90 -34.43
C ALA A 268 3.74 27.60 -33.59
N ILE A 269 2.68 27.30 -32.83
CA ILE A 269 2.54 26.05 -32.07
C ILE A 269 2.54 24.83 -32.99
N ARG A 270 1.74 24.83 -34.07
CA ARG A 270 1.67 23.72 -35.03
C ARG A 270 3.00 23.51 -35.77
N ASN A 271 3.80 24.55 -35.96
CA ASN A 271 5.13 24.47 -36.58
C ASN A 271 6.20 23.87 -35.64
N GLN A 272 5.98 23.86 -34.32
CA GLN A 272 6.83 23.14 -33.36
C GLN A 272 6.44 21.65 -33.19
N LYS A 273 5.45 21.15 -33.94
CA LYS A 273 5.02 19.74 -33.94
C LYS A 273 6.16 18.80 -34.31
N GLN A 274 6.38 17.77 -33.51
CA GLN A 274 7.35 16.71 -33.74
C GLN A 274 6.64 15.39 -34.07
N THR A 275 7.23 14.59 -34.95
CA THR A 275 6.80 13.22 -35.24
C THR A 275 7.75 12.25 -34.54
N VAL A 276 7.20 11.30 -33.79
CA VAL A 276 7.96 10.24 -33.10
C VAL A 276 7.34 8.91 -33.47
N ASP A 277 8.06 8.13 -34.28
CA ASP A 277 7.55 6.95 -35.01
C ASP A 277 6.31 7.30 -35.85
N ASP A 278 5.15 6.74 -35.53
CA ASP A 278 3.84 7.05 -36.12
C ASP A 278 3.06 8.13 -35.36
N GLY A 279 3.56 8.54 -34.20
CA GLY A 279 2.92 9.46 -33.27
C GLY A 279 3.25 10.93 -33.48
N VAL A 280 2.43 11.81 -32.91
CA VAL A 280 2.61 13.27 -32.91
C VAL A 280 2.72 13.79 -31.48
N ARG A 281 3.76 14.59 -31.22
CA ARG A 281 3.96 15.35 -29.98
C ARG A 281 4.34 16.81 -30.27
N PHE A 282 4.43 17.61 -29.22
CA PHE A 282 4.81 19.02 -29.24
C PHE A 282 5.95 19.31 -28.27
N GLY A 283 5.88 18.79 -27.04
CA GLY A 283 6.81 19.12 -25.95
C GLY A 283 7.73 17.98 -25.53
N ALA A 284 8.27 18.11 -24.31
CA ALA A 284 9.18 17.13 -23.71
C ALA A 284 8.43 16.08 -22.90
N SER A 285 7.25 16.43 -22.36
CA SER A 285 6.44 15.61 -21.47
C SER A 285 4.98 15.51 -21.94
N LEU A 286 4.25 14.51 -21.46
CA LEU A 286 2.80 14.40 -21.72
C LEU A 286 2.03 15.64 -21.21
N TYR A 287 2.51 16.30 -20.15
CA TYR A 287 1.92 17.55 -19.65
C TYR A 287 1.99 18.69 -20.69
N ASP A 288 3.14 18.84 -21.37
CA ASP A 288 3.29 19.84 -22.45
C ASP A 288 2.32 19.54 -23.60
N ASP A 289 2.29 18.28 -24.03
CA ASP A 289 1.47 17.83 -25.15
C ASP A 289 -0.02 18.03 -24.88
N VAL A 290 -0.48 17.69 -23.67
CA VAL A 290 -1.85 17.89 -23.22
C VAL A 290 -2.20 19.37 -23.10
N ALA A 291 -1.32 20.21 -22.53
CA ALA A 291 -1.55 21.66 -22.45
C ALA A 291 -1.67 22.31 -23.84
N VAL A 292 -0.81 21.91 -24.78
CA VAL A 292 -0.86 22.38 -26.18
C VAL A 292 -2.16 21.95 -26.88
N LEU A 293 -2.54 20.69 -26.75
CA LEU A 293 -3.76 20.16 -27.36
C LEU A 293 -5.02 20.81 -26.77
N GLN A 294 -5.05 21.07 -25.47
CA GLN A 294 -6.14 21.82 -24.83
C GLN A 294 -6.25 23.27 -25.34
N ALA A 295 -5.13 23.98 -25.51
CA ALA A 295 -5.12 25.35 -26.01
C ALA A 295 -5.60 25.43 -27.47
N LEU A 296 -5.11 24.53 -28.32
CA LEU A 296 -5.55 24.41 -29.72
C LEU A 296 -7.00 23.94 -29.82
N GLY A 297 -7.45 23.03 -28.96
CA GLY A 297 -8.84 22.56 -28.90
C GLY A 297 -9.80 23.68 -28.51
N GLN A 298 -9.51 24.39 -27.41
CA GLN A 298 -10.33 25.51 -26.93
C GLN A 298 -10.46 26.65 -27.97
N SER A 299 -9.40 26.90 -28.76
CA SER A 299 -9.40 27.93 -29.81
C SER A 299 -9.89 27.44 -31.18
N ASN A 300 -10.32 26.18 -31.31
CA ASN A 300 -10.75 25.54 -32.57
C ASN A 300 -9.64 25.51 -33.65
N GLN A 301 -8.39 25.27 -33.23
CA GLN A 301 -7.16 25.34 -34.02
C GLN A 301 -6.47 23.97 -34.23
N LEU A 302 -7.14 22.86 -33.92
CA LEU A 302 -6.61 21.49 -34.12
C LEU A 302 -6.51 21.04 -35.61
N ALA A 303 -6.92 21.89 -36.56
CA ALA A 303 -6.78 21.60 -37.99
C ALA A 303 -5.30 21.35 -38.37
N GLY A 304 -5.03 20.28 -39.15
CA GLY A 304 -3.68 19.86 -39.52
C GLY A 304 -2.96 18.97 -38.49
N ILE A 305 -3.64 18.59 -37.40
CA ILE A 305 -3.19 17.59 -36.43
C ILE A 305 -4.07 16.35 -36.58
N GLU A 306 -3.46 15.21 -36.86
CA GLU A 306 -4.16 13.95 -37.06
C GLU A 306 -4.51 13.31 -35.70
N PRO A 307 -5.80 13.11 -35.35
CA PRO A 307 -6.20 12.61 -34.02
C PRO A 307 -5.59 11.23 -33.71
N ALA A 308 -5.52 10.35 -34.71
CA ALA A 308 -4.93 9.01 -34.56
C ALA A 308 -3.46 9.06 -34.16
N LYS A 309 -2.65 9.96 -34.74
CA LYS A 309 -1.22 10.09 -34.41
C LYS A 309 -1.01 10.69 -33.02
N VAL A 310 -1.86 11.62 -32.61
CA VAL A 310 -1.87 12.12 -31.24
C VAL A 310 -2.21 11.01 -30.24
N LEU A 311 -3.26 10.23 -30.53
CA LEU A 311 -3.67 9.11 -29.69
C LEU A 311 -2.59 8.01 -29.61
N ASN A 312 -1.91 7.69 -30.71
CA ASN A 312 -0.82 6.70 -30.74
C ASN A 312 0.38 7.15 -29.90
N TYR A 313 0.66 8.45 -29.82
CA TYR A 313 1.70 8.97 -28.93
C TYR A 313 1.24 8.98 -27.46
N ILE A 314 0.05 9.52 -27.17
CA ILE A 314 -0.49 9.61 -25.79
C ILE A 314 -0.69 8.20 -25.17
N ASN A 315 -1.06 7.20 -25.97
CA ASN A 315 -1.18 5.81 -25.53
C ASN A 315 0.13 5.18 -25.02
N ARG A 316 1.31 5.78 -25.26
CA ARG A 316 2.59 5.34 -24.68
C ARG A 316 2.64 5.52 -23.16
N PHE A 317 1.80 6.41 -22.64
CA PHE A 317 1.65 6.75 -21.22
C PHE A 317 0.39 6.14 -20.59
N ARG A 318 -0.33 5.28 -21.35
CA ARG A 318 -1.57 4.65 -20.91
C ARG A 318 -1.28 3.45 -20.01
N THR A 319 -1.99 3.38 -18.89
CA THR A 319 -2.01 2.21 -18.01
C THR A 319 -3.44 1.74 -17.83
N ASP A 320 -3.74 0.48 -18.16
CA ASP A 320 -5.06 -0.07 -17.89
C ASP A 320 -5.31 -0.25 -16.38
N HIS A 321 -6.57 -0.07 -16.00
CA HIS A 321 -7.03 -0.15 -14.62
C HIS A 321 -8.02 -1.29 -14.46
N SER A 322 -7.99 -1.93 -13.30
CA SER A 322 -9.01 -2.87 -12.86
C SER A 322 -9.52 -2.43 -11.49
N ASP A 323 -10.79 -2.69 -11.23
CA ASP A 323 -11.43 -2.41 -9.94
C ASP A 323 -10.90 -3.30 -8.80
N ASP A 324 -11.42 -3.08 -7.59
CA ASP A 324 -11.12 -3.83 -6.36
C ASP A 324 -11.25 -5.37 -6.54
N TRP A 325 -11.99 -5.84 -7.56
CA TRP A 325 -12.27 -7.24 -7.87
C TRP A 325 -11.44 -7.79 -9.03
N GLY A 326 -10.59 -6.96 -9.66
CA GLY A 326 -9.79 -7.31 -10.83
C GLY A 326 -10.54 -7.19 -12.16
N THR A 327 -11.75 -6.64 -12.17
CA THR A 327 -12.54 -6.40 -13.39
C THR A 327 -11.95 -5.23 -14.17
N PRO A 328 -11.71 -5.32 -15.50
CA PRO A 328 -11.24 -4.20 -16.29
C PRO A 328 -12.17 -2.98 -16.16
N ALA A 329 -11.60 -1.86 -15.73
CA ALA A 329 -12.31 -0.68 -15.28
C ALA A 329 -11.67 0.60 -15.87
N GLY A 330 -11.46 0.59 -17.19
CA GLY A 330 -10.95 1.73 -17.94
C GLY A 330 -9.43 1.85 -17.96
N SER A 331 -8.94 3.04 -18.29
CA SER A 331 -7.51 3.33 -18.45
C SER A 331 -7.15 4.69 -17.89
N ALA A 332 -6.00 4.75 -17.22
CA ALA A 332 -5.39 5.96 -16.72
C ALA A 332 -4.22 6.40 -17.62
N TYR A 333 -3.77 7.63 -17.43
CA TYR A 333 -2.57 8.19 -18.03
C TYR A 333 -1.69 8.80 -16.92
N GLY A 334 -0.39 8.84 -17.15
CA GLY A 334 0.56 9.37 -16.19
C GLY A 334 1.96 9.54 -16.78
N SER A 335 2.72 10.50 -16.25
CA SER A 335 4.06 10.87 -16.72
C SER A 335 5.14 10.64 -15.65
N TYR A 336 4.80 10.76 -14.37
CA TYR A 336 5.66 10.50 -13.22
C TYR A 336 5.26 9.21 -12.49
N SER A 337 3.98 8.84 -12.54
CA SER A 337 3.43 7.60 -12.00
C SER A 337 2.53 6.93 -13.04
N PRO A 338 2.32 5.60 -13.07
CA PRO A 338 1.53 4.96 -14.12
C PRO A 338 0.05 5.39 -14.18
N LYS A 339 -0.50 5.91 -13.08
CA LYS A 339 -1.93 6.29 -12.93
C LYS A 339 -2.02 7.63 -12.20
N GLU A 340 -2.18 8.72 -12.93
CA GLU A 340 -2.31 10.08 -12.37
C GLU A 340 -3.70 10.65 -12.70
N PRO A 341 -4.65 10.70 -11.73
CA PRO A 341 -6.03 11.11 -12.00
C PRO A 341 -6.18 12.51 -12.60
N GLU A 342 -5.35 13.46 -12.16
CA GLU A 342 -5.34 14.83 -12.67
C GLU A 342 -4.91 14.88 -14.15
N LEU A 343 -3.76 14.31 -14.49
CA LEU A 343 -3.28 14.24 -15.87
C LEU A 343 -4.23 13.42 -16.75
N THR A 344 -4.84 12.37 -16.21
CA THR A 344 -5.86 11.58 -16.90
C THR A 344 -7.09 12.41 -17.27
N ALA A 345 -7.58 13.27 -16.37
CA ALA A 345 -8.64 14.22 -16.67
C ALA A 345 -8.20 15.32 -17.66
N GLN A 346 -6.94 15.78 -17.57
CA GLN A 346 -6.39 16.72 -18.55
C GLN A 346 -6.27 16.09 -19.95
N VAL A 347 -5.91 14.80 -20.07
CA VAL A 347 -5.95 14.04 -21.34
C VAL A 347 -7.38 13.95 -21.87
N LEU A 348 -8.39 13.69 -21.03
CA LEU A 348 -9.80 13.71 -21.44
C LEU A 348 -10.21 15.07 -22.04
N SER A 349 -9.79 16.16 -21.39
CA SER A 349 -9.98 17.56 -21.82
C SER A 349 -9.20 17.95 -23.10
N ALA A 350 -8.11 17.24 -23.42
CA ALA A 350 -7.40 17.38 -24.69
C ALA A 350 -8.10 16.62 -25.82
N LEU A 351 -8.52 15.38 -25.56
CA LEU A 351 -9.20 14.52 -26.54
C LEU A 351 -10.57 15.09 -26.95
N SER A 352 -11.28 15.76 -26.04
CA SER A 352 -12.58 16.39 -26.34
C SER A 352 -12.53 17.51 -27.39
N GLY A 353 -11.34 18.02 -27.74
CA GLY A 353 -11.18 19.00 -28.81
C GLY A 353 -11.24 18.40 -30.23
N PHE A 354 -11.05 17.09 -30.38
CA PHE A 354 -11.09 16.42 -31.67
C PHE A 354 -12.53 16.07 -32.08
N ARG A 355 -12.76 15.90 -33.39
CA ARG A 355 -14.03 15.38 -33.90
C ARG A 355 -14.14 13.89 -33.56
N ALA A 356 -15.35 13.46 -33.18
CA ALA A 356 -15.67 12.08 -32.83
C ALA A 356 -15.19 11.08 -33.90
N GLY A 357 -14.67 9.96 -33.42
CA GLY A 357 -14.05 8.93 -34.23
C GLY A 357 -13.69 7.73 -33.35
N ALA A 358 -13.96 6.52 -33.84
CA ALA A 358 -14.15 5.33 -33.02
C ALA A 358 -13.04 5.01 -32.00
N ASP A 359 -11.78 5.39 -32.24
CA ASP A 359 -10.68 5.14 -31.31
C ASP A 359 -10.47 6.29 -30.29
N ILE A 360 -10.79 7.53 -30.67
CA ILE A 360 -10.87 8.68 -29.74
C ILE A 360 -12.04 8.46 -28.79
N ASP A 361 -13.20 8.04 -29.31
CA ASP A 361 -14.41 7.78 -28.53
C ASP A 361 -14.16 6.65 -27.49
N LYS A 362 -13.50 5.55 -27.89
CA LYS A 362 -13.06 4.48 -26.97
C LYS A 362 -12.09 4.98 -25.89
N ALA A 363 -11.16 5.88 -26.24
CA ALA A 363 -10.21 6.43 -25.27
C ALA A 363 -10.92 7.33 -24.25
N ILE A 364 -11.86 8.17 -24.71
CA ILE A 364 -12.74 8.99 -23.89
C ILE A 364 -13.57 8.11 -22.92
N ASP A 365 -14.17 7.03 -23.42
CA ASP A 365 -14.94 6.09 -22.60
C ASP A 365 -14.05 5.37 -21.57
N ALA A 366 -12.87 4.88 -21.98
CA ALA A 366 -11.93 4.21 -21.07
C ALA A 366 -11.46 5.14 -19.93
N ILE A 367 -11.20 6.42 -20.22
CA ILE A 367 -10.83 7.41 -19.20
C ILE A 367 -12.02 7.69 -18.26
N GLN A 368 -13.22 7.91 -18.80
CA GLN A 368 -14.41 8.14 -17.98
C GLN A 368 -14.72 6.94 -17.08
N THR A 369 -14.54 5.70 -17.56
CA THR A 369 -14.71 4.48 -16.76
C THR A 369 -13.70 4.43 -15.62
N TYR A 370 -12.42 4.74 -15.88
CA TYR A 370 -11.39 4.80 -14.83
C TYR A 370 -11.71 5.86 -13.77
N LEU A 371 -11.99 7.10 -14.19
CA LEU A 371 -12.29 8.20 -13.29
C LEU A 371 -13.55 7.92 -12.43
N LYS A 372 -14.56 7.24 -12.99
CA LYS A 372 -15.75 6.77 -12.23
C LYS A 372 -15.44 5.59 -11.30
N ALA A 373 -14.51 4.69 -11.68
CA ALA A 373 -14.14 3.54 -10.87
C ALA A 373 -13.38 3.95 -9.59
N ILE A 374 -12.47 4.93 -9.70
CA ILE A 374 -11.77 5.49 -8.55
C ILE A 374 -12.60 6.50 -7.76
N GLN A 375 -13.71 7.02 -8.31
CA GLN A 375 -14.51 8.07 -7.69
C GLN A 375 -14.97 7.67 -6.28
N HIS A 376 -14.69 8.52 -5.28
CA HIS A 376 -14.96 8.23 -3.88
C HIS A 376 -16.46 8.00 -3.64
N LYS A 377 -16.78 6.84 -3.04
CA LYS A 377 -18.14 6.27 -3.02
C LYS A 377 -19.14 7.10 -2.20
N ASP A 378 -18.68 8.03 -1.35
CA ASP A 378 -19.53 8.82 -0.45
C ASP A 378 -19.49 10.35 -0.69
N THR A 379 -18.34 10.88 -1.10
CA THR A 379 -18.11 12.32 -1.31
C THR A 379 -18.06 12.72 -2.79
N ALA A 380 -18.10 11.74 -3.71
CA ALA A 380 -17.96 11.90 -5.16
C ALA A 380 -16.63 12.52 -5.65
N ALA A 381 -15.64 12.72 -4.78
CA ALA A 381 -14.31 13.21 -5.13
C ALA A 381 -13.56 12.26 -6.08
N ILE A 382 -12.60 12.79 -6.84
CA ILE A 382 -11.59 12.00 -7.57
C ILE A 382 -10.35 11.90 -6.68
N PRO A 383 -10.08 10.74 -6.04
CA PRO A 383 -9.09 10.66 -4.98
C PRO A 383 -7.65 10.80 -5.50
N VAL A 384 -6.92 11.70 -4.87
CA VAL A 384 -5.46 11.88 -4.98
C VAL A 384 -4.92 12.10 -3.57
N SER A 385 -3.72 11.57 -3.29
CA SER A 385 -3.07 11.74 -1.99
C SER A 385 -2.80 13.22 -1.69
N GLY A 386 -3.06 13.64 -0.44
CA GLY A 386 -2.96 15.05 -0.03
C GLY A 386 -4.16 15.88 -0.48
N ASP A 387 -4.30 16.15 -1.78
CA ASP A 387 -5.34 17.03 -2.33
C ASP A 387 -6.10 16.39 -3.51
N SER A 388 -7.38 16.06 -3.28
CA SER A 388 -8.30 15.56 -4.32
C SER A 388 -9.07 16.66 -5.06
N THR A 389 -8.92 17.93 -4.65
CA THR A 389 -9.68 19.09 -5.17
C THR A 389 -9.31 19.36 -6.62
N THR A 390 -8.01 19.38 -6.93
CA THR A 390 -7.49 19.67 -8.29
C THR A 390 -7.94 18.61 -9.31
N ALA A 391 -7.76 17.31 -9.01
CA ALA A 391 -8.21 16.23 -9.90
C ALA A 391 -9.74 16.19 -10.08
N THR A 392 -10.51 16.54 -9.04
CA THR A 392 -11.96 16.68 -9.12
C THR A 392 -12.36 17.84 -10.03
N ALA A 393 -11.68 18.98 -9.92
CA ALA A 393 -11.91 20.16 -10.76
C ALA A 393 -11.54 19.92 -12.23
N GLU A 394 -10.39 19.28 -12.51
CA GLU A 394 -10.01 18.91 -13.89
C GLU A 394 -10.99 17.92 -14.52
N THR A 395 -11.50 16.97 -13.74
CA THR A 395 -12.54 16.05 -14.20
C THR A 395 -13.82 16.80 -14.57
N LEU A 396 -14.25 17.76 -13.74
CA LEU A 396 -15.41 18.60 -14.03
C LEU A 396 -15.20 19.48 -15.29
N ILE A 397 -14.00 20.05 -15.47
CA ILE A 397 -13.61 20.80 -16.68
C ILE A 397 -13.68 19.89 -17.92
N ALA A 398 -13.15 18.68 -17.84
CA ALA A 398 -13.16 17.72 -18.95
C ALA A 398 -14.57 17.29 -19.35
N LEU A 399 -15.44 16.99 -18.38
CA LEU A 399 -16.84 16.61 -18.64
C LEU A 399 -17.63 17.75 -19.29
N LYS A 400 -17.41 19.00 -18.85
CA LYS A 400 -18.00 20.18 -19.50
C LYS A 400 -17.46 20.38 -20.92
N ARG A 401 -16.16 20.14 -21.17
CA ARG A 401 -15.54 20.24 -22.50
C ARG A 401 -15.97 19.13 -23.47
N LEU A 402 -16.33 17.95 -22.97
CA LEU A 402 -17.00 16.89 -23.75
C LEU A 402 -18.43 17.27 -24.17
N GLY A 403 -18.98 18.37 -23.67
CA GLY A 403 -20.35 18.81 -23.99
C GLY A 403 -21.43 17.98 -23.28
N LEU A 404 -21.10 17.29 -22.19
CA LEU A 404 -22.11 16.58 -21.40
C LEU A 404 -23.09 17.58 -20.76
N PRO A 405 -24.40 17.29 -20.75
CA PRO A 405 -25.39 18.14 -20.10
C PRO A 405 -25.31 17.98 -18.57
N TYR A 406 -25.82 18.98 -17.83
CA TYR A 406 -25.79 19.03 -16.37
C TYR A 406 -26.29 17.74 -15.71
N GLU A 407 -27.37 17.17 -16.23
CA GLU A 407 -28.03 15.97 -15.69
C GLU A 407 -27.09 14.76 -15.64
N GLN A 408 -26.07 14.69 -16.50
CA GLN A 408 -25.11 13.59 -16.52
C GLN A 408 -23.97 13.74 -15.51
N TYR A 409 -23.48 14.96 -15.25
CA TYR A 409 -22.29 15.21 -14.42
C TYR A 409 -22.56 15.86 -13.06
N GLY A 410 -23.69 16.57 -12.90
CA GLY A 410 -24.13 17.21 -11.66
C GLY A 410 -25.54 16.83 -11.22
N GLY A 411 -26.36 16.22 -12.09
CA GLY A 411 -27.68 15.72 -11.74
C GLY A 411 -27.62 14.51 -10.79
N ASP A 412 -28.62 14.40 -9.91
CA ASP A 412 -28.70 13.34 -8.89
C ASP A 412 -28.68 11.91 -9.48
N ASP A 413 -29.24 11.70 -10.67
CA ASP A 413 -29.27 10.39 -11.33
C ASP A 413 -28.13 10.22 -12.36
N GLY A 414 -27.23 11.19 -12.44
CA GLY A 414 -26.00 11.11 -13.24
C GLY A 414 -24.98 10.15 -12.62
N GLY A 415 -24.19 9.48 -13.46
CA GLY A 415 -23.19 8.48 -13.03
C GLY A 415 -22.05 9.03 -12.16
N TRP A 416 -21.96 10.36 -12.03
CA TRP A 416 -20.98 11.08 -11.21
C TRP A 416 -21.51 11.49 -9.83
N SER A 417 -22.79 11.25 -9.53
CA SER A 417 -23.42 11.56 -8.25
C SER A 417 -23.39 10.35 -7.30
N LYS A 418 -23.22 10.61 -6.00
CA LYS A 418 -23.10 9.62 -4.93
C LYS A 418 -23.97 10.01 -3.73
N ALA A 419 -24.66 9.03 -3.15
CA ALA A 419 -25.29 9.20 -1.84
C ALA A 419 -24.31 8.67 -0.76
N PRO A 420 -23.95 9.47 0.25
CA PRO A 420 -23.03 9.02 1.29
C PRO A 420 -23.64 7.87 2.08
N ARG A 421 -22.87 6.80 2.32
CA ARG A 421 -23.33 5.59 3.03
C ARG A 421 -23.55 5.88 4.52
N VAL A 422 -24.35 5.04 5.17
CA VAL A 422 -24.72 5.19 6.59
C VAL A 422 -23.50 5.15 7.52
N LYS A 423 -22.60 4.18 7.35
CA LYS A 423 -21.42 4.03 8.23
C LYS A 423 -20.50 5.28 8.19
N PRO A 424 -20.05 5.81 7.03
CA PRO A 424 -19.27 7.06 6.98
C PRO A 424 -19.94 8.27 7.66
N LEU A 425 -21.27 8.43 7.51
CA LEU A 425 -22.01 9.48 8.22
C LEU A 425 -21.98 9.28 9.74
N ALA A 426 -22.19 8.05 10.21
CA ALA A 426 -22.17 7.71 11.63
C ALA A 426 -20.78 7.88 12.26
N LEU A 427 -19.72 7.44 11.58
CA LEU A 427 -18.35 7.61 12.07
C LEU A 427 -17.95 9.09 12.09
N SER A 428 -18.35 9.86 11.06
CA SER A 428 -18.12 11.31 11.02
C SER A 428 -18.88 12.03 12.12
N LEU A 429 -20.10 11.60 12.46
CA LEU A 429 -20.87 12.13 13.59
C LEU A 429 -20.10 11.93 14.90
N MET A 430 -19.63 10.71 15.19
CA MET A 430 -18.80 10.43 16.38
C MET A 430 -17.56 11.34 16.44
N ALA A 431 -16.84 11.49 15.32
CA ALA A 431 -15.67 12.38 15.25
C ALA A 431 -16.01 13.85 15.52
N MET A 432 -17.08 14.37 14.90
CA MET A 432 -17.51 15.77 15.10
C MET A 432 -17.97 16.01 16.54
N GLN A 433 -18.63 15.04 17.17
CA GLN A 433 -18.97 15.11 18.59
C GLN A 433 -17.75 15.16 19.50
N ALA A 434 -16.79 14.25 19.29
CA ALA A 434 -15.56 14.19 20.07
C ALA A 434 -14.74 15.49 19.92
N LEU A 435 -14.68 16.04 18.71
CA LEU A 435 -14.06 17.35 18.39
C LEU A 435 -14.86 18.57 18.90
N GLN A 436 -16.08 18.37 19.39
CA GLN A 436 -17.03 19.41 19.82
C GLN A 436 -17.54 20.33 18.69
N GLU A 437 -17.48 19.87 17.44
CA GLU A 437 -17.98 20.51 16.22
C GLU A 437 -19.52 20.40 16.13
N LYS A 438 -20.22 21.07 17.05
CA LYS A 438 -21.66 20.91 17.29
C LYS A 438 -22.55 21.09 16.07
N GLU A 439 -22.26 22.06 15.19
CA GLU A 439 -23.09 22.30 14.00
C GLU A 439 -23.01 21.13 13.02
N ARG A 440 -21.78 20.67 12.73
CA ARG A 440 -21.52 19.50 11.88
C ARG A 440 -22.12 18.23 12.46
N ALA A 441 -22.00 18.03 13.76
CA ALA A 441 -22.64 16.92 14.46
C ALA A 441 -24.17 16.94 14.32
N HIS A 442 -24.84 18.08 14.50
CA HIS A 442 -26.30 18.17 14.28
C HIS A 442 -26.68 17.85 12.83
N LYS A 443 -25.98 18.43 11.85
CA LYS A 443 -26.21 18.17 10.42
C LYS A 443 -26.11 16.69 10.07
N LEU A 444 -25.03 16.02 10.50
CA LEU A 444 -24.84 14.59 10.27
C LEU A 444 -25.88 13.72 11.00
N ALA A 445 -26.28 14.11 12.21
CA ALA A 445 -27.35 13.42 12.95
C ALA A 445 -28.71 13.54 12.24
N ASP A 446 -29.08 14.74 11.80
CA ASP A 446 -30.35 14.98 11.10
C ASP A 446 -30.40 14.24 9.75
N LEU A 447 -29.26 14.12 9.04
CA LEU A 447 -29.13 13.30 7.83
C LEU A 447 -29.28 11.79 8.08
N LEU A 448 -28.88 11.29 9.25
CA LEU A 448 -29.13 9.90 9.65
C LEU A 448 -30.60 9.70 10.04
N LEU A 449 -31.17 10.60 10.85
CA LEU A 449 -32.57 10.56 11.27
C LEU A 449 -33.53 10.57 10.08
N ALA A 450 -33.27 11.41 9.06
CA ALA A 450 -34.06 11.48 7.84
C ALA A 450 -34.11 10.18 7.00
N ARG A 451 -33.22 9.22 7.27
CA ARG A 451 -33.16 7.92 6.60
C ARG A 451 -33.82 6.78 7.39
N HIS A 452 -34.19 7.02 8.65
CA HIS A 452 -34.59 5.94 9.55
C HIS A 452 -36.01 5.41 9.28
N THR A 453 -36.17 4.09 9.22
CA THR A 453 -37.48 3.42 9.23
C THR A 453 -37.50 2.23 10.20
N ALA A 454 -38.71 1.81 10.61
CA ALA A 454 -38.87 0.64 11.48
C ALA A 454 -38.61 -0.70 10.77
N GLN A 455 -38.67 -0.72 9.43
CA GLN A 455 -38.52 -1.91 8.60
C GLN A 455 -37.06 -2.11 8.17
N ASP A 456 -36.43 -1.02 7.72
CA ASP A 456 -35.12 -1.04 7.05
C ASP A 456 -34.00 -0.42 7.88
N GLY A 457 -34.25 0.08 9.09
CA GLY A 457 -33.22 0.75 9.88
C GLY A 457 -32.78 2.02 9.15
N PHE A 458 -31.50 2.12 8.75
CA PHE A 458 -31.02 3.22 7.90
C PHE A 458 -30.60 2.75 6.50
N SER A 459 -30.11 1.51 6.37
CA SER A 459 -29.62 0.93 5.13
C SER A 459 -29.94 -0.56 4.96
N ASN A 460 -30.79 -1.10 5.84
CA ASN A 460 -31.12 -2.52 5.99
C ASN A 460 -29.87 -3.41 6.18
N SER A 461 -28.81 -2.84 6.75
CA SER A 461 -27.53 -3.50 6.99
C SER A 461 -27.13 -3.29 8.45
N ILE A 462 -27.21 -4.33 9.27
CA ILE A 462 -26.90 -4.23 10.70
C ILE A 462 -25.44 -3.82 10.94
N TYR A 463 -24.52 -4.25 10.07
CA TYR A 463 -23.11 -3.81 10.04
C TYR A 463 -22.92 -2.30 9.88
N SER A 464 -23.86 -1.59 9.26
CA SER A 464 -23.79 -0.13 9.05
C SER A 464 -24.71 0.62 10.02
N ASP A 465 -25.90 0.09 10.25
CA ASP A 465 -26.96 0.70 11.04
C ASP A 465 -26.62 0.72 12.54
N SER A 466 -25.89 -0.29 13.04
CA SER A 466 -25.43 -0.31 14.43
C SER A 466 -24.56 0.91 14.79
N TRP A 467 -23.64 1.28 13.90
CA TRP A 467 -22.83 2.50 14.08
C TRP A 467 -23.69 3.77 14.13
N ALA A 468 -24.72 3.85 13.29
CA ALA A 468 -25.63 5.00 13.28
C ALA A 468 -26.47 5.10 14.56
N TYR A 469 -26.92 3.97 15.12
CA TYR A 469 -27.57 3.99 16.44
C TYR A 469 -26.61 4.46 17.54
N LEU A 470 -25.38 3.93 17.59
CA LEU A 470 -24.40 4.33 18.61
C LEU A 470 -24.05 5.82 18.51
N ALA A 471 -23.84 6.33 17.29
CA ALA A 471 -23.56 7.75 17.06
C ALA A 471 -24.76 8.66 17.43
N LEU A 472 -25.99 8.26 17.10
CA LEU A 472 -27.19 9.00 17.50
C LEU A 472 -27.47 8.92 19.00
N GLU A 473 -27.06 7.83 19.68
CA GLU A 473 -27.14 7.72 21.14
C GLU A 473 -26.18 8.70 21.80
N GLU A 474 -24.91 8.71 21.36
CA GLU A 474 -23.90 9.65 21.85
C GLU A 474 -24.29 11.11 21.56
N ALA A 475 -24.97 11.38 20.44
CA ALA A 475 -25.55 12.69 20.10
C ALA A 475 -26.78 13.08 20.94
N GLY A 476 -27.33 12.18 21.76
CA GLY A 476 -28.60 12.39 22.47
C GLY A 476 -29.82 12.46 21.55
N LYS A 477 -29.65 12.06 20.28
CA LYS A 477 -30.63 12.17 19.17
C LYS A 477 -31.44 10.89 18.96
N ILE A 478 -30.98 9.73 19.43
CA ILE A 478 -31.67 8.44 19.28
C ILE A 478 -33.08 8.41 19.87
N ALA A 479 -33.40 9.32 20.80
CA ALA A 479 -34.73 9.48 21.37
C ALA A 479 -35.82 9.73 20.32
N GLU A 480 -35.48 10.39 19.22
CA GLU A 480 -36.40 10.74 18.12
C GLU A 480 -36.88 9.49 17.35
N ILE A 481 -36.07 8.43 17.30
CA ILE A 481 -36.32 7.18 16.55
C ILE A 481 -36.44 5.93 17.44
N LYS A 482 -36.57 6.09 18.76
CA LYS A 482 -36.39 4.98 19.70
C LYS A 482 -37.34 3.78 19.48
N GLU A 483 -38.58 4.02 19.06
CA GLU A 483 -39.58 2.97 18.84
C GLU A 483 -39.34 2.21 17.52
N SER A 484 -38.97 2.92 16.45
CA SER A 484 -38.60 2.32 15.17
C SER A 484 -37.26 1.60 15.26
N ALA A 485 -36.28 2.16 15.99
CA ALA A 485 -35.00 1.53 16.29
C ALA A 485 -35.19 0.22 17.07
N ARG A 486 -36.01 0.24 18.13
CA ARG A 486 -36.42 -0.95 18.89
C ARG A 486 -37.03 -2.01 17.96
N ALA A 487 -37.99 -1.63 17.12
CA ALA A 487 -38.67 -2.55 16.21
C ALA A 487 -37.70 -3.21 15.22
N TYR A 488 -36.83 -2.42 14.58
CA TYR A 488 -35.83 -2.92 13.64
C TYR A 488 -34.82 -3.86 14.30
N LEU A 489 -34.23 -3.45 15.43
CA LEU A 489 -33.22 -4.24 16.14
C LEU A 489 -33.79 -5.58 16.62
N LEU A 490 -35.00 -5.60 17.18
CA LEU A 490 -35.66 -6.86 17.58
C LEU A 490 -35.98 -7.76 16.37
N ASN A 491 -36.39 -7.18 15.23
CA ASN A 491 -36.70 -7.93 14.01
C ASN A 491 -35.46 -8.51 13.30
N LYS A 492 -34.31 -7.83 13.37
CA LYS A 492 -33.03 -8.32 12.83
C LYS A 492 -32.36 -9.40 13.71
N GLN A 493 -32.81 -9.61 14.95
CA GLN A 493 -32.22 -10.63 15.82
C GLN A 493 -32.64 -12.05 15.43
N ARG A 494 -31.66 -12.96 15.32
CA ARG A 494 -31.89 -14.36 14.97
C ARG A 494 -32.56 -15.13 16.11
N GLN A 495 -33.64 -15.85 15.78
CA GLN A 495 -34.44 -16.62 16.73
C GLN A 495 -34.25 -18.15 16.65
N ASN A 496 -33.39 -18.65 15.73
CA ASN A 496 -33.19 -20.08 15.48
C ASN A 496 -32.06 -20.67 16.34
N GLU A 497 -32.18 -21.94 16.73
CA GLU A 497 -31.41 -22.55 17.83
C GLU A 497 -29.88 -22.49 17.74
N SER A 498 -29.26 -22.62 16.55
CA SER A 498 -27.78 -22.63 16.40
C SER A 498 -27.12 -21.27 16.67
N ASP A 499 -27.83 -20.19 16.35
CA ASP A 499 -27.33 -18.81 16.36
C ASP A 499 -28.32 -17.88 17.07
N LYS A 500 -29.08 -18.42 18.02
CA LYS A 500 -30.14 -17.70 18.72
C LYS A 500 -29.50 -16.52 19.47
N GLY A 501 -30.07 -15.33 19.27
CA GLY A 501 -29.61 -14.11 19.90
C GLY A 501 -28.63 -13.28 19.07
N ALA A 502 -28.05 -13.85 18.02
CA ALA A 502 -27.12 -13.14 17.16
C ALA A 502 -27.81 -12.10 16.27
N TRP A 503 -27.07 -11.04 15.95
CA TRP A 503 -27.30 -10.17 14.81
C TRP A 503 -26.30 -10.49 13.70
N GLY A 504 -26.68 -10.19 12.46
CA GLY A 504 -25.90 -10.54 11.27
C GLY A 504 -26.73 -10.33 10.00
N GLU A 505 -26.23 -10.80 8.86
CA GLU A 505 -26.91 -10.63 7.57
C GLU A 505 -27.22 -11.95 6.86
N SER A 506 -28.13 -11.88 5.88
CA SER A 506 -28.52 -13.05 5.08
C SER A 506 -28.05 -12.91 3.62
N PHE A 507 -27.13 -13.79 3.20
CA PHE A 507 -26.63 -13.84 1.82
C PHE A 507 -26.98 -15.20 1.19
N GLY A 508 -27.60 -15.20 0.01
CA GLY A 508 -28.00 -16.42 -0.69
C GLY A 508 -29.00 -17.31 0.10
N GLY A 509 -29.72 -16.75 1.07
CA GLY A 509 -30.62 -17.49 1.97
C GLY A 509 -29.95 -18.10 3.21
N ALA A 510 -28.61 -18.07 3.31
CA ALA A 510 -27.88 -18.42 4.52
C ALA A 510 -27.74 -17.20 5.43
N PHE A 511 -27.88 -17.40 6.74
CA PHE A 511 -27.66 -16.35 7.75
C PHE A 511 -26.23 -16.43 8.29
N TYR A 512 -25.55 -15.29 8.34
CA TYR A 512 -24.19 -15.12 8.81
C TYR A 512 -24.23 -14.26 10.07
N ALA A 513 -24.18 -14.93 11.22
CA ALA A 513 -24.08 -14.29 12.52
C ALA A 513 -22.73 -13.57 12.66
N ASP A 514 -22.75 -12.34 13.20
CA ASP A 514 -21.57 -11.50 13.35
C ASP A 514 -21.39 -11.08 14.82
N PHE A 515 -20.18 -11.20 15.35
CA PHE A 515 -19.89 -10.93 16.75
C PHE A 515 -19.98 -9.44 17.04
N MET A 516 -19.26 -8.62 16.27
CA MET A 516 -19.24 -7.16 16.38
C MET A 516 -20.64 -6.55 16.24
N SER A 517 -21.42 -6.93 15.22
CA SER A 517 -22.80 -6.45 15.05
C SER A 517 -23.71 -6.88 16.19
N THR A 518 -23.52 -8.06 16.77
CA THR A 518 -24.27 -8.52 17.95
C THR A 518 -23.94 -7.65 19.18
N ALA A 519 -22.66 -7.42 19.44
CA ALA A 519 -22.18 -6.57 20.53
C ALA A 519 -22.70 -5.12 20.37
N GLN A 520 -22.59 -4.55 19.18
CA GLN A 520 -23.08 -3.20 18.87
C GLN A 520 -24.62 -3.10 18.93
N ALA A 521 -25.37 -4.11 18.48
CA ALA A 521 -26.82 -4.13 18.59
C ALA A 521 -27.29 -4.19 20.05
N ILE A 522 -26.59 -4.94 20.92
CA ILE A 522 -26.83 -4.94 22.37
C ILE A 522 -26.57 -3.55 22.97
N ARG A 523 -25.45 -2.91 22.61
CA ARG A 523 -25.14 -1.54 23.05
C ARG A 523 -26.18 -0.53 22.58
N ALA A 524 -26.64 -0.63 21.33
CA ALA A 524 -27.70 0.21 20.77
C ALA A 524 -29.05 0.01 21.48
N LEU A 525 -29.48 -1.23 21.71
CA LEU A 525 -30.68 -1.55 22.48
C LEU A 525 -30.62 -0.99 23.92
N LYS A 526 -29.46 -1.12 24.57
CA LYS A 526 -29.23 -0.55 25.92
C LYS A 526 -29.24 0.98 25.94
N GLY A 527 -28.87 1.62 24.83
CA GLY A 527 -28.91 3.07 24.65
C GLY A 527 -30.30 3.67 24.41
N LEU A 528 -31.34 2.85 24.15
CA LEU A 528 -32.68 3.35 23.85
C LEU A 528 -33.37 3.96 25.09
N PRO A 529 -33.70 5.27 25.10
CA PRO A 529 -34.17 5.95 26.30
C PRO A 529 -35.57 5.47 26.72
N GLY A 530 -35.64 4.92 27.94
CA GLY A 530 -36.87 4.39 28.55
C GLY A 530 -37.12 2.90 28.29
N MET A 531 -36.19 2.18 27.65
CA MET A 531 -36.35 0.75 27.30
C MET A 531 -35.81 -0.24 28.34
N ASP A 532 -35.26 0.22 29.46
CA ASP A 532 -34.76 -0.65 30.55
C ASP A 532 -35.84 -1.59 31.12
N GLY A 533 -37.10 -1.16 31.12
CA GLY A 533 -38.24 -1.97 31.57
C GLY A 533 -38.90 -2.84 30.48
N ASP A 534 -38.44 -2.78 29.23
CA ASP A 534 -39.07 -3.48 28.13
C ASP A 534 -38.62 -4.96 28.09
N ALA A 535 -39.56 -5.86 28.37
CA ALA A 535 -39.27 -7.30 28.47
C ALA A 535 -38.71 -7.91 27.17
N ALA A 536 -39.08 -7.41 25.99
CA ALA A 536 -38.55 -7.91 24.73
C ALA A 536 -37.11 -7.41 24.49
N VAL A 537 -36.82 -6.15 24.84
CA VAL A 537 -35.45 -5.61 24.78
C VAL A 537 -34.54 -6.32 25.78
N GLN A 538 -34.98 -6.53 27.03
CA GLN A 538 -34.19 -7.27 28.02
C GLN A 538 -33.95 -8.72 27.60
N GLN A 539 -34.95 -9.40 27.02
CA GLN A 539 -34.79 -10.76 26.49
C GLN A 539 -33.82 -10.81 25.31
N ALA A 540 -33.91 -9.84 24.37
CA ALA A 540 -33.01 -9.76 23.24
C ALA A 540 -31.55 -9.49 23.66
N ILE A 541 -31.33 -8.61 24.64
CA ILE A 541 -30.00 -8.38 25.24
C ILE A 541 -29.47 -9.66 25.89
N ALA A 542 -30.30 -10.38 26.66
CA ALA A 542 -29.91 -11.61 27.32
C ALA A 542 -29.55 -12.74 26.33
N ASP A 543 -30.35 -12.92 25.27
CA ASP A 543 -30.07 -13.89 24.21
C ASP A 543 -28.81 -13.52 23.42
N GLY A 544 -28.60 -12.24 23.11
CA GLY A 544 -27.38 -11.76 22.47
C GLY A 544 -26.12 -11.98 23.32
N LEU A 545 -26.17 -11.70 24.62
CA LEU A 545 -25.07 -11.99 25.56
C LEU A 545 -24.79 -13.49 25.68
N ALA A 546 -25.82 -14.34 25.62
CA ALA A 546 -25.64 -15.79 25.61
C ALA A 546 -24.94 -16.25 24.32
N TYR A 547 -25.29 -15.68 23.16
CA TYR A 547 -24.57 -15.92 21.90
C TYR A 547 -23.11 -15.46 21.99
N LEU A 548 -22.83 -14.22 22.40
CA LEU A 548 -21.45 -13.72 22.52
C LEU A 548 -20.62 -14.60 23.47
N LYS A 549 -21.19 -14.95 24.64
CA LYS A 549 -20.54 -15.86 25.60
C LYS A 549 -20.24 -17.25 25.02
N SER A 550 -21.07 -17.75 24.10
CA SER A 550 -20.81 -19.04 23.42
C SER A 550 -19.57 -19.03 22.52
N LYS A 551 -19.06 -17.84 22.15
CA LYS A 551 -17.84 -17.67 21.35
C LYS A 551 -16.58 -17.43 22.19
N GLN A 552 -16.66 -17.54 23.52
CA GLN A 552 -15.49 -17.40 24.39
C GLN A 552 -14.53 -18.58 24.17
N GLN A 553 -13.30 -18.28 23.81
CA GLN A 553 -12.25 -19.26 23.57
C GLN A 553 -11.65 -19.77 24.89
N ALA A 554 -10.92 -20.90 24.80
CA ALA A 554 -10.25 -21.53 25.92
C ALA A 554 -9.21 -20.62 26.61
N ASP A 555 -8.69 -19.60 25.93
CA ASP A 555 -7.66 -18.70 26.46
C ASP A 555 -8.18 -17.36 27.01
N GLY A 556 -9.51 -17.19 27.02
CA GLY A 556 -10.20 -15.99 27.52
C GLY A 556 -10.68 -15.01 26.44
N SER A 557 -10.13 -15.09 25.22
CA SER A 557 -10.54 -14.27 24.07
C SER A 557 -11.92 -14.62 23.50
N PHE A 558 -12.37 -13.82 22.54
CA PHE A 558 -13.54 -14.06 21.70
C PHE A 558 -13.14 -14.03 20.23
N GLY A 559 -13.88 -14.76 19.39
CA GLY A 559 -13.78 -14.69 17.91
C GLY A 559 -13.86 -16.04 17.21
N GLY A 560 -14.24 -16.03 15.94
CA GLY A 560 -14.31 -17.20 15.05
C GLY A 560 -13.04 -17.47 14.25
N SER A 561 -13.11 -18.36 13.26
CA SER A 561 -11.96 -18.81 12.46
C SER A 561 -11.43 -17.77 11.45
N PHE A 562 -12.15 -16.67 11.24
CA PHE A 562 -11.81 -15.60 10.29
C PHE A 562 -11.77 -14.20 10.93
N ASP A 563 -12.08 -14.11 12.22
CA ASP A 563 -12.17 -12.85 12.95
C ASP A 563 -10.85 -12.53 13.65
N ASP A 564 -10.57 -11.25 13.91
CA ASP A 564 -9.41 -10.87 14.72
C ASP A 564 -9.78 -10.92 16.21
N PRO A 565 -9.18 -11.78 17.04
CA PRO A 565 -9.58 -11.93 18.43
C PRO A 565 -9.43 -10.64 19.25
N VAL A 566 -8.62 -9.67 18.81
CA VAL A 566 -8.53 -8.37 19.50
C VAL A 566 -9.80 -7.54 19.36
N VAL A 567 -10.45 -7.58 18.19
CA VAL A 567 -11.67 -6.82 17.89
C VAL A 567 -12.82 -7.36 18.72
N ASP A 568 -13.08 -8.66 18.64
CA ASP A 568 -14.21 -9.29 19.35
C ASP A 568 -14.03 -9.27 20.87
N THR A 569 -12.79 -9.47 21.36
CA THR A 569 -12.52 -9.37 22.80
C THR A 569 -12.71 -7.93 23.33
N ALA A 570 -12.32 -6.92 22.54
CA ALA A 570 -12.56 -5.51 22.88
C ALA A 570 -14.05 -5.14 22.83
N GLU A 571 -14.76 -5.52 21.77
CA GLU A 571 -16.21 -5.36 21.60
C GLU A 571 -16.99 -5.92 22.79
N MET A 572 -16.60 -7.11 23.29
CA MET A 572 -17.20 -7.72 24.47
C MET A 572 -16.95 -6.90 25.75
N ILE A 573 -15.72 -6.42 25.96
CA ILE A 573 -15.35 -5.59 27.13
C ILE A 573 -16.16 -4.28 27.13
N VAL A 574 -16.20 -3.57 26.00
CA VAL A 574 -16.94 -2.31 25.87
C VAL A 574 -18.44 -2.53 26.05
N THR A 575 -18.97 -3.65 25.55
CA THR A 575 -20.39 -4.02 25.70
C THR A 575 -20.74 -4.37 27.15
N MET A 576 -19.90 -5.13 27.85
CA MET A 576 -20.11 -5.42 29.28
C MET A 576 -20.09 -4.14 30.11
N GLN A 577 -19.15 -3.23 29.86
CA GLN A 577 -19.10 -1.93 30.55
C GLN A 577 -20.37 -1.11 30.33
N LYS A 578 -20.88 -1.04 29.08
CA LYS A 578 -22.13 -0.34 28.74
C LYS A 578 -23.35 -0.88 29.50
N LEU A 579 -23.33 -2.17 29.83
CA LEU A 579 -24.37 -2.85 30.62
C LEU A 579 -24.16 -2.74 32.14
N GLY A 580 -23.05 -2.17 32.61
CA GLY A 580 -22.69 -2.10 34.03
C GLY A 580 -22.17 -3.43 34.60
N LEU A 581 -21.64 -4.31 33.75
CA LEU A 581 -21.10 -5.61 34.12
C LEU A 581 -19.56 -5.57 34.17
N ASN A 582 -18.95 -6.28 35.12
CA ASN A 582 -17.49 -6.38 35.24
C ASN A 582 -16.91 -7.40 34.24
N PRO A 583 -16.12 -6.99 33.23
CA PRO A 583 -15.57 -7.93 32.25
C PRO A 583 -14.54 -8.90 32.84
N GLY A 584 -13.90 -8.58 33.96
CA GLY A 584 -12.96 -9.49 34.66
C GLY A 584 -13.65 -10.68 35.34
N GLU A 585 -14.96 -10.60 35.56
CA GLU A 585 -15.78 -11.70 36.12
C GLU A 585 -16.25 -12.70 35.04
N LEU A 586 -16.14 -12.37 33.75
CA LEU A 586 -16.51 -13.27 32.65
C LEU A 586 -15.43 -14.32 32.39
N LYS A 587 -15.24 -15.20 33.37
CA LYS A 587 -14.26 -16.29 33.32
C LYS A 587 -14.83 -17.52 32.60
N ASN A 588 -14.00 -18.11 31.74
CA ASN A 588 -14.24 -19.41 31.14
C ASN A 588 -13.90 -20.57 32.12
N SER A 589 -14.01 -21.82 31.67
CA SER A 589 -13.66 -23.00 32.46
C SER A 589 -12.20 -23.05 32.93
N ASN A 590 -11.30 -22.37 32.22
CA ASN A 590 -9.87 -22.24 32.54
C ASN A 590 -9.56 -21.05 33.46
N GLN A 591 -10.59 -20.40 34.03
CA GLN A 591 -10.48 -19.19 34.87
C GLN A 591 -9.94 -17.94 34.15
N GLN A 592 -9.91 -17.93 32.82
CA GLN A 592 -9.43 -16.81 32.02
C GLN A 592 -10.60 -15.92 31.57
N SER A 593 -10.44 -14.61 31.69
CA SER A 593 -11.38 -13.57 31.26
C SER A 593 -10.90 -12.85 29.99
N PRO A 594 -11.78 -12.12 29.28
CA PRO A 594 -11.34 -11.24 28.18
C PRO A 594 -10.34 -10.17 28.65
N VAL A 595 -10.41 -9.73 29.90
CA VAL A 595 -9.48 -8.74 30.48
C VAL A 595 -8.08 -9.33 30.60
N ASP A 596 -7.95 -10.57 31.08
CA ASP A 596 -6.65 -11.25 31.18
C ASP A 596 -6.00 -11.38 29.80
N TRP A 597 -6.80 -11.72 28.77
CA TRP A 597 -6.33 -11.83 27.40
C TRP A 597 -5.88 -10.48 26.83
N MET A 598 -6.69 -9.43 26.95
CA MET A 598 -6.34 -8.09 26.45
C MET A 598 -5.07 -7.55 27.12
N LEU A 599 -4.90 -7.75 28.42
CA LEU A 599 -3.73 -7.25 29.14
C LEU A 599 -2.43 -8.03 28.84
N THR A 600 -2.50 -9.25 28.30
CA THR A 600 -1.33 -10.15 28.17
C THR A 600 -1.01 -10.62 26.75
N LYS A 601 -1.97 -10.63 25.82
CA LYS A 601 -1.82 -11.21 24.46
C LYS A 601 -2.19 -10.29 23.30
N ALA A 602 -3.03 -9.28 23.50
CA ALA A 602 -3.49 -8.40 22.42
C ALA A 602 -2.34 -7.61 21.73
N LEU A 603 -1.27 -7.30 22.47
CA LEU A 603 -0.08 -6.63 21.97
C LEU A 603 0.96 -7.65 21.45
N ASN A 604 1.32 -7.51 20.18
CA ASN A 604 2.37 -8.30 19.54
C ASN A 604 3.79 -7.80 19.89
N LYS A 605 4.78 -8.68 19.69
CA LYS A 605 6.21 -8.37 19.91
C LYS A 605 6.77 -7.27 19.01
N ASP A 606 6.14 -7.00 17.87
CA ASP A 606 6.50 -5.95 16.92
C ASP A 606 5.80 -4.60 17.21
N GLY A 607 4.99 -4.52 18.28
CA GLY A 607 4.25 -3.32 18.66
C GLY A 607 2.87 -3.18 18.02
N SER A 608 2.48 -4.08 17.11
CA SER A 608 1.13 -4.14 16.54
C SER A 608 0.12 -4.79 17.49
N PHE A 609 -1.16 -4.71 17.14
CA PHE A 609 -2.26 -5.35 17.89
C PHE A 609 -3.02 -6.36 17.02
N GLY A 610 -3.48 -7.45 17.64
CA GLY A 610 -4.29 -8.48 16.99
C GLY A 610 -3.57 -9.29 15.91
N GLY A 611 -4.34 -10.12 15.19
CA GLY A 611 -3.84 -10.89 14.05
C GLY A 611 -3.64 -10.05 12.78
N SER A 612 -4.47 -9.03 12.60
CA SER A 612 -4.56 -8.20 11.38
C SER A 612 -3.54 -7.06 11.34
N LYS A 613 -3.04 -6.62 12.50
CA LYS A 613 -1.97 -5.61 12.62
C LYS A 613 -2.24 -4.29 11.89
N ASN A 614 -3.50 -3.83 11.90
CA ASN A 614 -3.96 -2.62 11.21
C ASN A 614 -4.43 -1.55 12.21
N VAL A 615 -4.74 -0.34 11.74
CA VAL A 615 -5.24 0.74 12.61
C VAL A 615 -6.53 0.32 13.34
N PHE A 616 -7.49 -0.33 12.66
CA PHE A 616 -8.77 -0.68 13.26
C PHE A 616 -8.64 -1.62 14.48
N GLY A 617 -7.83 -2.69 14.40
CA GLY A 617 -7.59 -3.59 15.52
C GLY A 617 -6.88 -2.91 16.71
N ALA A 618 -6.00 -1.94 16.43
CA ALA A 618 -5.39 -1.11 17.46
C ALA A 618 -6.38 -0.11 18.07
N THR A 619 -7.32 0.43 17.29
CA THR A 619 -8.42 1.29 17.76
C THR A 619 -9.34 0.55 18.73
N GLU A 620 -9.77 -0.67 18.40
CA GLU A 620 -10.61 -1.46 19.29
C GLU A 620 -9.87 -1.84 20.58
N ALA A 621 -8.59 -2.22 20.47
CA ALA A 621 -7.75 -2.44 21.64
C ALA A 621 -7.66 -1.20 22.54
N LEU A 622 -7.44 -0.02 21.95
CA LEU A 622 -7.42 1.27 22.66
C LEU A 622 -8.75 1.54 23.37
N ALA A 623 -9.89 1.37 22.68
CA ALA A 623 -11.22 1.57 23.26
C ALA A 623 -11.44 0.68 24.51
N ALA A 624 -11.05 -0.59 24.44
CA ALA A 624 -11.11 -1.50 25.58
C ALA A 624 -10.17 -1.08 26.73
N TYR A 625 -8.93 -0.67 26.46
CA TYR A 625 -8.01 -0.21 27.51
C TYR A 625 -8.48 1.07 28.21
N LEU A 626 -9.09 2.02 27.47
CA LEU A 626 -9.66 3.23 28.04
C LEU A 626 -10.82 2.90 29.01
N VAL A 627 -11.67 1.94 28.64
CA VAL A 627 -12.73 1.40 29.50
C VAL A 627 -12.15 0.76 30.77
N LEU A 628 -11.15 -0.12 30.63
CA LEU A 628 -10.54 -0.84 31.75
C LEU A 628 -9.80 0.09 32.72
N ASN A 629 -9.24 1.20 32.23
CA ASN A 629 -8.58 2.22 33.06
C ASN A 629 -9.60 3.04 33.90
N GLY A 630 -10.89 2.98 33.58
CA GLY A 630 -11.97 3.69 34.27
C GLY A 630 -12.74 2.88 35.34
N LEU A 631 -12.39 1.61 35.56
CA LEU A 631 -13.11 0.74 36.50
C LEU A 631 -12.70 0.97 37.98
N PRO A 632 -13.66 1.11 38.92
CA PRO A 632 -13.40 0.87 40.33
C PRO A 632 -12.90 -0.56 40.53
N SER A 633 -11.77 -0.75 41.21
CA SER A 633 -11.13 -2.06 41.35
C SER A 633 -11.97 -3.02 42.22
N GLY A 634 -12.76 -3.86 41.57
CA GLY A 634 -13.67 -4.83 42.19
C GLY A 634 -13.20 -6.27 42.03
N VAL A 635 -12.75 -6.87 43.13
CA VAL A 635 -12.68 -8.31 43.44
C VAL A 635 -11.78 -9.21 42.57
N GLY A 636 -10.77 -9.81 43.22
CA GLY A 636 -10.52 -11.24 42.99
C GLY A 636 -9.18 -11.67 42.37
N SER A 637 -8.04 -11.25 42.95
CA SER A 637 -6.77 -11.98 42.80
C SER A 637 -6.30 -12.61 44.11
N ASP A 638 -7.19 -13.38 44.77
CA ASP A 638 -6.75 -14.45 45.68
C ASP A 638 -6.36 -15.69 44.86
N GLY A 639 -5.33 -15.49 44.05
CA GLY A 639 -4.49 -16.52 43.46
C GLY A 639 -3.11 -16.32 44.03
N GLY A 640 -2.97 -16.54 45.35
CA GLY A 640 -1.67 -16.49 46.00
C GLY A 640 -0.70 -17.39 45.24
N ILE A 641 0.57 -16.96 45.13
CA ILE A 641 1.65 -17.80 44.63
C ILE A 641 1.84 -18.92 45.67
N THR A 642 1.00 -19.96 45.57
CA THR A 642 1.42 -21.29 45.95
C THR A 642 2.68 -21.58 45.15
N PRO A 643 3.72 -22.18 45.76
CA PRO A 643 4.77 -22.80 44.99
C PRO A 643 4.11 -23.88 44.13
N GLN A 644 3.80 -23.53 42.88
CA GLN A 644 3.49 -24.51 41.86
C GLN A 644 4.75 -25.38 41.80
N ASP A 645 4.62 -26.66 42.14
CA ASP A 645 5.77 -27.53 42.36
C ASP A 645 6.77 -27.35 41.22
N ASP A 646 8.04 -27.12 41.56
CA ASP A 646 9.15 -26.95 40.59
C ASP A 646 9.26 -28.15 39.63
N THR A 647 8.52 -29.24 39.90
CA THR A 647 8.33 -30.39 39.03
C THR A 647 6.87 -30.90 39.00
N ALA A 648 6.39 -31.33 37.84
CA ALA A 648 5.18 -32.13 37.65
C ALA A 648 5.50 -33.55 37.18
N ASP A 649 4.72 -34.54 37.61
CA ASP A 649 4.75 -35.89 37.06
C ASP A 649 3.67 -36.03 35.97
N VAL A 650 4.13 -36.06 34.71
CA VAL A 650 3.29 -36.08 33.49
C VAL A 650 3.39 -37.46 32.87
N TYR A 651 2.27 -38.08 32.50
CA TYR A 651 2.30 -39.36 31.79
C TYR A 651 2.52 -39.11 30.30
N VAL A 652 3.53 -39.74 29.70
CA VAL A 652 3.86 -39.58 28.28
C VAL A 652 3.85 -40.93 27.57
N ALA A 653 3.29 -40.96 26.37
CA ALA A 653 3.42 -42.04 25.40
C ALA A 653 3.83 -41.50 24.03
N VAL A 654 4.64 -42.25 23.29
CA VAL A 654 5.12 -41.88 21.95
C VAL A 654 4.94 -43.07 21.00
N ILE A 655 4.15 -42.88 19.96
CA ILE A 655 3.76 -43.91 18.97
C ILE A 655 4.36 -43.58 17.60
N GLY A 656 5.21 -44.47 17.09
CA GLY A 656 5.91 -44.32 15.82
C GLY A 656 5.08 -44.64 14.57
N ARG A 657 5.70 -44.45 13.41
CA ARG A 657 5.07 -44.47 12.09
C ARG A 657 4.39 -45.80 11.72
N SER A 658 4.82 -46.93 12.29
CA SER A 658 4.19 -48.24 12.08
C SER A 658 3.22 -48.64 13.20
N GLY A 659 2.86 -47.71 14.09
CA GLY A 659 2.06 -47.97 15.28
C GLY A 659 2.86 -48.58 16.44
N GLU A 660 4.18 -48.65 16.32
CA GLU A 660 5.09 -49.16 17.35
C GLU A 660 5.23 -48.18 18.51
N ARG A 661 5.45 -48.69 19.71
CA ARG A 661 5.60 -47.86 20.91
C ARG A 661 7.06 -47.50 21.12
N LEU A 662 7.40 -46.22 20.94
CA LEU A 662 8.75 -45.68 21.10
C LEU A 662 9.05 -45.30 22.55
N PHE A 663 8.03 -44.85 23.30
CA PHE A 663 8.11 -44.58 24.73
C PHE A 663 6.75 -44.73 25.40
N GLY A 664 6.75 -45.03 26.71
CA GLY A 664 5.56 -44.98 27.57
C GLY A 664 4.58 -46.15 27.43
N PRO A 665 3.32 -45.99 27.88
CA PRO A 665 2.86 -44.90 28.75
C PRO A 665 3.62 -44.96 30.07
N ALA A 666 4.30 -43.86 30.43
CA ALA A 666 5.13 -43.79 31.63
C ALA A 666 5.14 -42.36 32.18
N ALA A 667 5.17 -42.22 33.50
CA ALA A 667 5.33 -40.93 34.15
C ALA A 667 6.77 -40.41 33.96
N VAL A 668 6.90 -39.16 33.52
CA VAL A 668 8.15 -38.40 33.48
C VAL A 668 8.04 -37.17 34.37
N LYS A 669 9.08 -36.91 35.16
CA LYS A 669 9.15 -35.73 36.01
C LYS A 669 9.70 -34.54 35.21
N VAL A 670 8.83 -33.60 34.88
CA VAL A 670 9.09 -32.37 34.11
C VAL A 670 9.30 -31.21 35.07
N SER A 671 10.30 -30.34 34.84
CA SER A 671 10.61 -29.24 35.75
C SER A 671 10.38 -27.87 35.12
N LEU A 672 9.87 -26.92 35.93
CA LEU A 672 9.70 -25.51 35.56
C LEU A 672 11.03 -24.86 35.14
N LYS A 673 12.15 -25.37 35.67
CA LYS A 673 13.53 -24.91 35.40
C LYS A 673 14.20 -25.67 34.24
N GLY A 674 13.49 -26.58 33.57
CA GLY A 674 13.97 -27.26 32.36
C GLY A 674 14.07 -26.31 31.16
N ARG A 675 14.81 -26.71 30.11
CA ARG A 675 15.02 -25.91 28.87
C ARG A 675 13.71 -25.39 28.25
N TRP A 676 12.64 -26.19 28.36
CA TRP A 676 11.31 -25.87 27.84
C TRP A 676 10.27 -25.64 28.94
N GLY A 677 10.69 -25.55 30.21
CA GLY A 677 9.78 -25.47 31.37
C GLY A 677 8.81 -26.65 31.48
N MET A 678 7.68 -26.42 32.15
CA MET A 678 6.58 -27.38 32.28
C MET A 678 5.66 -27.35 31.06
N THR A 679 6.17 -27.84 29.93
CA THR A 679 5.45 -27.88 28.65
C THR A 679 5.46 -29.28 28.04
N VAL A 680 4.66 -29.51 27.00
CA VAL A 680 4.63 -30.78 26.25
C VAL A 680 6.01 -31.13 25.69
N LEU A 681 6.76 -30.13 25.20
CA LEU A 681 8.14 -30.35 24.73
C LEU A 681 9.10 -30.61 25.89
N GLY A 682 8.88 -29.98 27.04
CA GLY A 682 9.54 -30.35 28.30
C GLY A 682 9.26 -31.80 28.68
N ALA A 683 8.01 -32.27 28.57
CA ALA A 683 7.64 -33.66 28.83
C ALA A 683 8.31 -34.63 27.83
N LEU A 684 8.34 -34.28 26.53
CA LEU A 684 9.04 -35.06 25.51
C LEU A 684 10.54 -35.16 25.80
N GLU A 685 11.21 -34.07 26.17
CA GLU A 685 12.64 -34.06 26.51
C GLU A 685 12.97 -34.97 27.71
N ARG A 686 12.03 -35.13 28.66
CA ARG A 686 12.19 -36.02 29.82
C ARG A 686 11.93 -37.50 29.50
N THR A 687 11.44 -37.85 28.31
CA THR A 687 11.40 -39.26 27.85
C THR A 687 12.78 -39.83 27.53
N GLY A 688 13.77 -38.96 27.27
CA GLY A 688 15.10 -39.36 26.80
C GLY A 688 15.16 -39.79 25.33
N LEU A 689 14.03 -39.77 24.59
CA LEU A 689 14.07 -39.96 23.14
C LEU A 689 14.78 -38.79 22.47
N HIS A 690 15.66 -39.10 21.52
CA HIS A 690 16.26 -38.08 20.67
C HIS A 690 15.19 -37.48 19.76
N TYR A 691 14.93 -36.18 19.87
CA TYR A 691 14.02 -35.43 19.02
C TYR A 691 14.73 -34.21 18.42
N ALA A 692 14.21 -33.70 17.31
CA ALA A 692 14.62 -32.41 16.74
C ALA A 692 13.41 -31.49 16.65
N ASP A 693 13.61 -30.21 16.94
CA ASP A 693 12.58 -29.17 16.83
C ASP A 693 13.09 -27.96 16.04
N ARG A 694 12.14 -27.17 15.50
CA ARG A 694 12.41 -25.83 14.98
C ARG A 694 11.47 -24.84 15.66
N GLY A 695 11.92 -24.27 16.77
CA GLY A 695 11.12 -23.30 17.52
C GLY A 695 9.88 -23.91 18.14
N GLY A 696 9.99 -25.15 18.65
CA GLY A 696 8.90 -25.86 19.30
C GLY A 696 7.94 -26.65 18.40
N PHE A 697 8.11 -26.56 17.08
CA PHE A 697 7.55 -27.53 16.14
C PHE A 697 8.49 -28.74 16.05
N VAL A 698 8.02 -29.93 16.43
CA VAL A 698 8.85 -31.14 16.43
C VAL A 698 8.95 -31.73 15.02
N THR A 699 10.17 -31.81 14.52
CA THR A 699 10.51 -32.25 13.15
C THR A 699 10.95 -33.71 13.10
N SER A 700 11.41 -34.30 14.22
CA SER A 700 11.61 -35.74 14.37
C SER A 700 11.55 -36.19 15.82
N ILE A 701 11.19 -37.46 16.07
CA ILE A 701 11.31 -38.15 17.36
C ILE A 701 11.85 -39.57 17.09
N ALA A 702 12.79 -40.03 17.92
CA ALA A 702 13.49 -41.31 17.80
C ALA A 702 14.09 -41.57 16.40
N GLY A 703 14.53 -40.51 15.71
CA GLY A 703 15.09 -40.58 14.36
C GLY A 703 14.06 -40.65 13.22
N GLN A 704 12.76 -40.70 13.51
CA GLN A 704 11.71 -40.65 12.48
C GLN A 704 11.34 -39.18 12.23
N ALA A 705 11.64 -38.66 11.05
CA ALA A 705 11.37 -37.27 10.68
C ALA A 705 10.04 -37.11 9.94
N ASN A 706 9.43 -35.92 10.05
CA ASN A 706 8.22 -35.53 9.31
C ASN A 706 8.45 -35.60 7.79
N GLN A 707 7.40 -35.90 7.01
CA GLN A 707 7.44 -36.08 5.56
C GLN A 707 6.17 -35.51 4.91
N GLY A 708 6.29 -34.37 4.21
CA GLY A 708 5.14 -33.69 3.61
C GLY A 708 4.12 -33.22 4.66
N MET A 709 2.83 -33.51 4.45
CA MET A 709 1.78 -33.29 5.47
C MET A 709 1.77 -34.36 6.58
N SER A 710 2.63 -35.38 6.50
CA SER A 710 2.81 -36.37 7.57
C SER A 710 3.83 -35.87 8.60
N GLY A 711 3.56 -36.05 9.88
CA GLY A 711 4.50 -35.66 10.93
C GLY A 711 4.02 -35.91 12.35
N TRP A 712 4.87 -35.53 13.30
CA TRP A 712 4.62 -35.65 14.73
C TRP A 712 3.50 -34.70 15.19
N MET A 713 2.37 -35.29 15.56
CA MET A 713 1.28 -34.59 16.24
C MET A 713 1.28 -34.99 17.72
N TYR A 714 0.69 -34.15 18.56
CA TYR A 714 0.54 -34.42 19.98
C TYR A 714 -0.84 -34.02 20.49
N LYS A 715 -1.27 -34.67 21.56
CA LYS A 715 -2.47 -34.33 22.32
C LYS A 715 -2.19 -34.36 23.82
N VAL A 716 -2.98 -33.61 24.57
CA VAL A 716 -2.95 -33.58 26.04
C VAL A 716 -4.36 -33.86 26.53
N ASN A 717 -4.55 -34.89 27.35
CA ASN A 717 -5.85 -35.32 27.90
C ASN A 717 -6.93 -35.45 26.79
N GLU A 718 -6.63 -36.24 25.76
CA GLU A 718 -7.40 -36.42 24.51
C GLU A 718 -7.58 -35.20 23.58
N VAL A 719 -7.10 -34.00 23.93
CA VAL A 719 -7.25 -32.79 23.09
C VAL A 719 -5.97 -32.49 22.31
N THR A 720 -6.06 -32.42 20.98
CA THR A 720 -4.99 -31.96 20.07
C THR A 720 -4.94 -30.43 20.04
N PRO A 721 -3.96 -29.74 20.67
CA PRO A 721 -4.00 -28.28 20.80
C PRO A 721 -3.44 -27.57 19.57
N MET A 722 -4.04 -26.44 19.18
CA MET A 722 -3.52 -25.55 18.13
C MET A 722 -2.37 -24.65 18.65
N ALA A 723 -1.42 -25.24 19.37
CA ALA A 723 -0.26 -24.57 19.95
C ALA A 723 1.03 -25.36 19.65
N ALA A 724 2.17 -24.68 19.57
CA ALA A 724 3.45 -25.38 19.50
C ALA A 724 3.74 -26.13 20.81
N ALA A 725 4.39 -27.28 20.75
CA ALA A 725 4.62 -28.12 21.93
C ALA A 725 5.49 -27.43 23.01
N LYS A 726 6.29 -26.42 22.63
CA LYS A 726 7.05 -25.58 23.57
C LYS A 726 6.20 -24.55 24.33
N ASP A 727 4.99 -24.27 23.86
CA ASP A 727 4.09 -23.24 24.43
C ASP A 727 2.87 -23.86 25.12
N GLN A 728 2.54 -25.12 24.79
CA GLN A 728 1.52 -25.88 25.51
C GLN A 728 2.05 -26.32 26.87
N ALA A 729 1.51 -25.72 27.93
CA ALA A 729 1.82 -26.09 29.32
C ALA A 729 1.25 -27.47 29.70
N VAL A 730 1.90 -28.13 30.67
CA VAL A 730 1.46 -29.40 31.28
C VAL A 730 1.53 -29.32 32.82
N LYS A 731 0.65 -30.03 33.51
CA LYS A 731 0.58 -30.16 34.97
C LYS A 731 0.67 -31.62 35.40
N SER A 732 0.86 -31.85 36.71
CA SER A 732 0.98 -33.21 37.24
C SER A 732 -0.32 -33.99 37.02
N GLY A 733 -0.20 -35.20 36.48
CA GLY A 733 -1.33 -36.06 36.11
C GLY A 733 -1.84 -35.89 34.68
N ASP A 734 -1.33 -34.94 33.89
CA ASP A 734 -1.69 -34.85 32.47
C ASP A 734 -1.17 -36.06 31.67
N GLU A 735 -1.94 -36.46 30.66
CA GLU A 735 -1.66 -37.55 29.73
C GLU A 735 -1.31 -37.00 28.34
N VAL A 736 -0.06 -37.17 27.92
CA VAL A 736 0.49 -36.64 26.68
C VAL A 736 0.78 -37.77 25.70
N ILE A 737 0.08 -37.80 24.57
CA ILE A 737 0.38 -38.73 23.47
C ILE A 737 1.05 -37.95 22.35
N TRP A 738 2.22 -38.41 21.94
CA TRP A 738 2.80 -38.10 20.63
C TRP A 738 2.53 -39.25 19.67
N TRP A 739 2.10 -38.95 18.44
CA TRP A 739 2.01 -39.96 17.38
C TRP A 739 2.48 -39.41 16.04
N TYR A 740 3.03 -40.29 15.22
CA TYR A 740 3.37 -39.98 13.84
C TYR A 740 2.10 -40.07 12.98
N SER A 741 1.56 -38.94 12.55
CA SER A 741 0.39 -38.88 11.67
C SER A 741 0.77 -38.80 10.20
N VAL A 742 -0.12 -39.25 9.31
CA VAL A 742 -0.03 -39.00 7.85
C VAL A 742 -1.06 -38.00 7.32
N ASP A 743 -2.01 -37.61 8.15
CA ASP A 743 -3.08 -36.65 7.85
C ASP A 743 -3.25 -35.72 9.06
N MET A 744 -3.35 -34.42 8.82
CA MET A 744 -3.54 -33.41 9.86
C MET A 744 -4.90 -33.55 10.57
N ASN A 745 -5.88 -34.21 9.94
CA ASN A 745 -7.20 -34.50 10.52
C ASN A 745 -7.29 -35.85 11.26
N ASN A 746 -6.22 -36.65 11.27
CA ASN A 746 -6.21 -37.93 11.98
C ASN A 746 -6.20 -37.69 13.50
N PRO A 747 -7.22 -38.13 14.26
CA PRO A 747 -7.33 -37.85 15.70
C PRO A 747 -6.30 -38.59 16.57
N GLY A 748 -5.55 -39.54 16.01
CA GLY A 748 -4.56 -40.35 16.73
C GLY A 748 -5.19 -41.38 17.68
N PRO A 749 -4.36 -42.22 18.32
CA PRO A 749 -4.83 -43.20 19.31
C PRO A 749 -5.31 -42.49 20.59
N THR A 750 -6.24 -43.13 21.32
CA THR A 750 -6.61 -42.68 22.68
C THR A 750 -5.66 -43.27 23.72
N TRP A 751 -5.67 -42.71 24.93
CA TRP A 751 -4.87 -43.20 26.06
C TRP A 751 -5.30 -44.62 26.46
N ASP A 752 -6.59 -44.95 26.37
CA ASP A 752 -7.10 -46.31 26.55
C ASP A 752 -6.60 -47.27 25.45
N ASP A 753 -6.46 -46.84 24.19
CA ASP A 753 -5.82 -47.66 23.14
C ASP A 753 -4.33 -47.90 23.45
N VAL A 754 -3.64 -46.88 23.99
CA VAL A 754 -2.23 -46.98 24.42
C VAL A 754 -2.07 -47.91 25.63
N ILE A 755 -2.96 -47.87 26.62
CA ILE A 755 -2.92 -48.76 27.79
C ILE A 755 -3.31 -50.20 27.40
N SER A 756 -4.38 -50.38 26.63
CA SER A 756 -4.94 -51.70 26.31
C SER A 756 -4.07 -52.55 25.37
N GLY A 757 -3.06 -51.96 24.70
CA GLY A 757 -2.14 -52.68 23.82
C GLY A 757 -2.81 -53.24 22.56
N LYS A 758 -3.98 -52.70 22.22
CA LYS A 758 -4.74 -53.00 21.00
C LYS A 758 -3.86 -52.69 19.79
N SER A 759 -3.92 -53.53 18.74
CA SER A 759 -3.11 -53.33 17.53
C SER A 759 -3.46 -51.97 16.90
N LEU A 760 -2.56 -51.00 17.00
CA LEU A 760 -2.80 -49.58 16.68
C LEU A 760 -2.90 -49.27 15.16
N GLY A 761 -3.09 -50.30 14.33
CA GLY A 761 -3.32 -50.20 12.91
C GLY A 761 -2.09 -49.78 12.11
N SER A 762 -1.66 -50.61 11.16
CA SER A 762 -0.79 -50.13 10.10
C SER A 762 -1.55 -49.05 9.33
N VAL A 763 -1.10 -47.80 9.43
CA VAL A 763 -1.58 -46.66 8.65
C VAL A 763 -1.69 -47.09 7.18
N PRO A 764 -2.85 -46.90 6.51
CA PRO A 764 -2.95 -47.15 5.07
C PRO A 764 -1.85 -46.38 4.38
N GLN A 765 -0.98 -47.08 3.64
CA GLN A 765 0.15 -46.46 2.96
C GLN A 765 -0.36 -45.22 2.19
N PRO A 766 0.22 -44.02 2.42
CA PRO A 766 0.09 -42.98 1.43
C PRO A 766 0.54 -43.61 0.12
N THR A 767 -0.24 -43.46 -0.93
CA THR A 767 0.30 -43.72 -2.25
C THR A 767 1.44 -42.72 -2.41
N ASN A 768 2.69 -43.18 -2.40
CA ASN A 768 3.91 -42.38 -2.64
C ASN A 768 3.88 -41.65 -4.00
N THR A 769 2.80 -41.81 -4.75
CA THR A 769 2.46 -41.14 -6.00
C THR A 769 2.32 -39.63 -5.81
N VAL A 770 3.27 -38.87 -6.33
CA VAL A 770 3.11 -37.43 -6.54
C VAL A 770 1.94 -37.20 -7.51
N PRO A 771 0.89 -36.45 -7.13
CA PRO A 771 -0.32 -36.31 -7.94
C PRO A 771 -0.10 -35.44 -9.19
N THR A 772 -0.92 -35.61 -10.23
CA THR A 772 -0.85 -34.82 -11.49
C THR A 772 -1.42 -33.40 -11.39
N SER A 773 -2.03 -33.03 -10.26
CA SER A 773 -2.52 -31.68 -9.98
C SER A 773 -1.36 -30.73 -9.68
N ILE A 774 -1.30 -29.58 -10.38
CA ILE A 774 -0.26 -28.56 -10.16
C ILE A 774 -0.32 -28.01 -8.74
N THR A 775 -1.52 -27.74 -8.22
CA THR A 775 -1.73 -27.24 -6.85
C THR A 775 -1.15 -28.19 -5.81
N GLU A 776 -1.41 -29.49 -5.95
CA GLU A 776 -0.88 -30.48 -5.00
C GLU A 776 0.64 -30.67 -5.15
N GLN A 777 1.18 -30.61 -6.36
CA GLN A 777 2.63 -30.62 -6.59
C GLN A 777 3.34 -29.45 -5.90
N ILE A 778 2.81 -28.22 -6.06
CA ILE A 778 3.43 -27.02 -5.51
C ILE A 778 3.36 -26.99 -3.98
N LYS A 779 2.33 -27.54 -3.34
CA LYS A 779 2.29 -27.73 -1.87
C LYS A 779 3.48 -28.51 -1.30
N HIS A 780 4.13 -29.34 -2.12
CA HIS A 780 5.29 -30.13 -1.72
C HIS A 780 6.63 -29.41 -1.97
N PHE A 781 6.62 -28.23 -2.58
CA PHE A 781 7.83 -27.39 -2.73
C PHE A 781 8.20 -26.70 -1.41
N PRO A 782 9.48 -26.29 -1.22
CA PRO A 782 9.88 -25.42 -0.13
C PRO A 782 9.02 -24.16 -0.07
N GLN A 783 8.68 -23.67 1.12
CA GLN A 783 7.72 -22.55 1.31
C GLN A 783 8.05 -21.28 0.51
N VAL A 784 9.33 -21.02 0.25
CA VAL A 784 9.80 -19.87 -0.56
C VAL A 784 9.57 -20.03 -2.08
N LEU A 785 9.35 -21.27 -2.54
CA LEU A 785 8.98 -21.64 -3.91
C LEU A 785 7.49 -21.97 -4.06
N GLN A 786 6.70 -21.91 -2.98
CA GLN A 786 5.24 -22.02 -3.03
C GLN A 786 4.66 -20.70 -3.54
N ALA A 787 4.34 -20.68 -4.84
CA ALA A 787 3.68 -19.54 -5.47
C ALA A 787 2.24 -19.35 -4.96
N SER A 788 1.69 -18.16 -5.16
CA SER A 788 0.31 -17.83 -4.83
C SER A 788 -0.71 -18.63 -5.64
N ASP A 789 -1.91 -18.84 -5.08
CA ASP A 789 -3.01 -19.50 -5.79
C ASP A 789 -3.35 -18.84 -7.14
N LYS A 790 -3.15 -17.51 -7.25
CA LYS A 790 -3.33 -16.78 -8.52
C LYS A 790 -2.31 -17.23 -9.57
N ALA A 791 -1.05 -17.44 -9.19
CA ALA A 791 0.00 -17.92 -10.10
C ALA A 791 -0.22 -19.40 -10.49
N ILE A 792 -0.68 -20.23 -9.55
CA ILE A 792 -1.05 -21.63 -9.82
C ILE A 792 -2.23 -21.68 -10.81
N GLN A 793 -3.26 -20.86 -10.60
CA GLN A 793 -4.40 -20.75 -11.52
C GLN A 793 -4.00 -20.23 -12.91
N ALA A 794 -3.06 -19.28 -12.99
CA ALA A 794 -2.51 -18.82 -14.27
C ALA A 794 -1.78 -19.95 -15.01
N LEU A 795 -1.01 -20.78 -14.31
CA LEU A 795 -0.32 -21.92 -14.93
C LEU A 795 -1.31 -23.01 -15.41
N GLU A 796 -2.37 -23.29 -14.64
CA GLU A 796 -3.45 -24.19 -15.07
C GLU A 796 -4.27 -23.65 -16.25
N ARG A 797 -4.35 -22.33 -16.44
CA ARG A 797 -4.92 -21.71 -17.66
C ARG A 797 -3.98 -21.88 -18.85
N LEU A 798 -2.70 -21.51 -18.70
CA LEU A 798 -1.67 -21.71 -19.73
C LEU A 798 -1.59 -23.18 -20.18
N LYS A 799 -1.71 -24.14 -19.27
CA LYS A 799 -1.77 -25.58 -19.59
C LYS A 799 -2.92 -25.94 -20.53
N LYS A 800 -4.12 -25.37 -20.31
CA LYS A 800 -5.32 -25.60 -21.13
C LYS A 800 -5.23 -24.89 -22.49
N GLU A 801 -4.70 -23.68 -22.51
CA GLU A 801 -4.52 -22.87 -23.73
C GLU A 801 -3.41 -23.47 -24.62
N ALA A 802 -2.29 -23.89 -24.04
CA ALA A 802 -1.21 -24.58 -24.74
C ALA A 802 -1.59 -25.98 -25.25
N ALA A 803 -2.71 -26.57 -24.77
CA ALA A 803 -3.25 -27.81 -25.32
C ALA A 803 -4.12 -27.60 -26.57
N SER A 804 -4.44 -26.36 -26.94
CA SER A 804 -5.44 -26.04 -27.98
C SER A 804 -5.04 -24.96 -28.98
N THR A 805 -3.84 -24.38 -28.88
CA THR A 805 -3.42 -23.19 -29.66
C THR A 805 -1.99 -23.26 -30.21
N ALA A 806 -1.61 -22.29 -31.04
CA ALA A 806 -0.27 -22.13 -31.60
C ALA A 806 0.84 -21.85 -30.56
N LEU A 807 0.49 -21.63 -29.28
CA LEU A 807 1.41 -21.57 -28.13
C LEU A 807 2.06 -22.94 -27.83
N ALA A 808 1.54 -24.03 -28.40
CA ALA A 808 2.10 -25.38 -28.26
C ALA A 808 3.45 -25.60 -28.97
N GLN A 809 3.81 -24.72 -29.91
CA GLN A 809 5.08 -24.78 -30.63
C GLN A 809 6.08 -23.86 -29.94
N GLU A 810 7.10 -24.45 -29.32
CA GLU A 810 8.29 -23.75 -28.85
C GLU A 810 8.90 -22.94 -30.01
N ARG A 811 9.26 -21.67 -29.75
CA ARG A 811 9.84 -20.75 -30.75
C ARG A 811 11.13 -20.12 -30.22
N PRO A 812 12.09 -19.76 -31.08
CA PRO A 812 13.27 -19.02 -30.65
C PRO A 812 12.88 -17.73 -29.93
N VAL A 813 13.56 -17.41 -28.83
CA VAL A 813 13.25 -16.25 -27.97
C VAL A 813 13.31 -14.94 -28.77
N GLU A 814 14.24 -14.84 -29.71
CA GLU A 814 14.42 -13.71 -30.64
C GLU A 814 13.29 -13.56 -31.67
N ALA A 815 12.45 -14.58 -31.86
CA ALA A 815 11.32 -14.56 -32.81
C ALA A 815 9.98 -14.18 -32.14
N ILE A 816 10.01 -13.73 -30.88
CA ILE A 816 8.81 -13.39 -30.10
C ILE A 816 8.62 -11.87 -30.12
N ASP A 817 7.63 -11.47 -30.90
CA ASP A 817 7.15 -10.10 -30.94
C ASP A 817 6.39 -9.73 -29.64
N SER A 818 6.36 -8.45 -29.28
CA SER A 818 5.94 -7.97 -27.94
C SER A 818 4.47 -8.22 -27.58
N GLY A 819 3.67 -8.74 -28.52
CA GLY A 819 2.27 -9.16 -28.31
C GLY A 819 2.05 -10.66 -28.04
N LEU A 820 3.09 -11.50 -28.07
CA LEU A 820 2.98 -12.95 -27.82
C LEU A 820 3.44 -13.31 -26.41
N VAL A 821 2.47 -13.59 -25.52
CA VAL A 821 2.72 -13.84 -24.09
C VAL A 821 3.38 -15.20 -23.86
N ALA A 822 4.72 -15.21 -23.75
CA ALA A 822 5.47 -16.36 -23.24
C ALA A 822 5.58 -16.37 -21.70
N LEU A 823 5.41 -15.23 -21.04
CA LEU A 823 5.46 -15.09 -19.59
C LEU A 823 4.23 -14.33 -19.06
N VAL A 824 3.41 -14.99 -18.23
CA VAL A 824 2.27 -14.36 -17.55
C VAL A 824 2.73 -13.84 -16.19
N VAL A 825 2.67 -12.52 -15.98
CA VAL A 825 3.03 -11.90 -14.70
C VAL A 825 1.79 -11.86 -13.80
N VAL A 826 1.93 -12.30 -12.54
CA VAL A 826 0.84 -12.35 -11.56
C VAL A 826 1.23 -11.58 -10.30
N GLY A 827 0.34 -10.68 -9.87
CA GLY A 827 0.58 -9.76 -8.76
C GLY A 827 1.25 -8.46 -9.21
N GLU A 828 1.31 -7.49 -8.32
CA GLU A 828 2.02 -6.23 -8.59
C GLU A 828 3.52 -6.45 -8.52
N PHE A 829 4.23 -6.06 -9.58
CA PHE A 829 5.69 -6.10 -9.58
C PHE A 829 6.25 -4.85 -8.91
N GLN A 830 6.92 -5.05 -7.78
CA GLN A 830 7.79 -4.07 -7.14
C GLN A 830 9.24 -4.48 -7.42
N PRO A 831 10.05 -3.65 -8.10
CA PRO A 831 11.47 -3.91 -8.28
C PRO A 831 12.16 -4.12 -6.92
N LEU A 832 13.10 -5.06 -6.85
CA LEU A 832 13.96 -5.18 -5.67
C LEU A 832 14.76 -3.89 -5.49
N THR A 833 15.02 -3.49 -4.24
CA THR A 833 16.05 -2.48 -3.99
C THR A 833 17.41 -3.04 -4.39
N GLU A 834 18.35 -2.20 -4.83
CA GLU A 834 19.70 -2.63 -5.20
C GLU A 834 20.36 -3.47 -4.09
N ALA A 835 20.16 -3.10 -2.82
CA ALA A 835 20.64 -3.86 -1.68
C ALA A 835 20.03 -5.27 -1.57
N ALA A 836 18.72 -5.40 -1.80
CA ALA A 836 18.01 -6.69 -1.77
C ALA A 836 18.36 -7.56 -2.99
N TYR A 837 18.48 -6.96 -4.19
CA TYR A 837 18.95 -7.64 -5.40
C TYR A 837 20.37 -8.20 -5.20
N GLN A 838 21.31 -7.38 -4.75
CA GLN A 838 22.69 -7.80 -4.45
C GLN A 838 22.77 -8.80 -3.30
N GLN A 839 21.84 -8.78 -2.34
CA GLN A 839 21.74 -9.83 -1.32
C GLN A 839 21.30 -11.16 -1.93
N GLN A 840 20.20 -11.19 -2.69
CA GLN A 840 19.69 -12.43 -3.29
C GLN A 840 20.68 -13.03 -4.30
N GLN A 841 21.38 -12.21 -5.10
CA GLN A 841 22.46 -12.67 -5.98
C GLN A 841 23.60 -13.36 -5.22
N ARG A 842 23.96 -12.89 -4.02
CA ARG A 842 24.95 -13.56 -3.17
C ARG A 842 24.41 -14.87 -2.57
N GLU A 843 23.17 -14.87 -2.10
CA GLU A 843 22.52 -16.09 -1.57
C GLU A 843 22.47 -17.22 -2.62
N GLN A 844 22.24 -16.86 -3.89
CA GLN A 844 22.24 -17.75 -5.06
C GLN A 844 23.66 -18.17 -5.46
N ALA A 845 24.61 -17.24 -5.59
CA ALA A 845 26.01 -17.58 -5.91
C ALA A 845 26.69 -18.50 -4.86
N ASP A 846 26.29 -18.39 -3.59
CA ASP A 846 26.73 -19.29 -2.50
C ASP A 846 25.99 -20.65 -2.52
N ASN A 847 25.01 -20.85 -3.40
CA ASN A 847 24.22 -22.08 -3.54
C ASN A 847 24.71 -22.91 -4.73
N ARG A 848 25.40 -24.03 -4.46
CA ARG A 848 25.88 -24.91 -5.54
C ARG A 848 24.90 -26.04 -5.79
N LEU A 849 24.04 -25.88 -6.79
CA LEU A 849 23.02 -26.87 -7.14
C LEU A 849 23.64 -28.11 -7.81
N LEU A 850 23.56 -29.25 -7.11
CA LEU A 850 23.79 -30.59 -7.64
C LEU A 850 22.85 -31.58 -6.93
N LEU A 851 21.58 -31.59 -7.33
CA LEU A 851 20.55 -32.48 -6.79
C LEU A 851 20.47 -33.75 -7.64
N GLN A 852 20.36 -34.91 -6.99
CA GLN A 852 20.24 -36.21 -7.66
C GLN A 852 19.33 -37.13 -6.85
N GLN A 853 18.31 -37.72 -7.49
CA GLN A 853 17.36 -38.61 -6.83
C GLN A 853 16.89 -39.72 -7.77
N GLU A 854 16.81 -40.96 -7.27
CA GLU A 854 16.12 -42.05 -7.98
C GLU A 854 14.60 -41.81 -7.91
N VAL A 855 13.94 -41.83 -9.06
CA VAL A 855 12.51 -41.58 -9.19
C VAL A 855 11.85 -42.81 -9.80
N GLN A 856 10.97 -43.46 -9.03
CA GLN A 856 10.18 -44.60 -9.53
C GLN A 856 9.08 -44.08 -10.45
N ALA A 857 8.86 -44.72 -11.60
CA ALA A 857 7.93 -44.19 -12.60
C ALA A 857 6.45 -44.26 -12.15
N ASP A 858 6.10 -45.23 -11.31
CA ASP A 858 4.75 -45.38 -10.78
C ASP A 858 4.46 -44.40 -9.63
N GLN A 859 5.48 -43.85 -8.96
CA GLN A 859 5.36 -42.94 -7.82
C GLN A 859 5.73 -41.48 -8.14
N GLY A 860 6.70 -41.22 -9.01
CA GLY A 860 7.24 -39.86 -9.16
C GLY A 860 8.03 -39.41 -7.93
N ALA A 861 8.39 -38.12 -7.88
CA ALA A 861 9.15 -37.52 -6.79
C ALA A 861 9.06 -35.99 -6.80
N VAL A 862 9.33 -35.36 -5.66
CA VAL A 862 9.64 -33.92 -5.58
C VAL A 862 11.10 -33.76 -5.21
N ILE A 863 11.85 -33.07 -6.07
CA ILE A 863 13.28 -32.82 -5.96
C ILE A 863 13.46 -31.32 -5.79
N ALA A 864 13.88 -30.88 -4.61
CA ALA A 864 14.00 -29.46 -4.31
C ALA A 864 15.30 -29.14 -3.58
N ASP A 865 15.82 -27.94 -3.84
CA ASP A 865 16.94 -27.38 -3.11
C ASP A 865 16.53 -26.96 -1.68
N ALA A 866 17.44 -27.18 -0.73
CA ALA A 866 17.25 -26.85 0.67
C ALA A 866 17.30 -25.33 0.95
N LYS A 867 17.96 -24.53 0.09
CA LYS A 867 17.89 -23.05 0.16
C LYS A 867 16.70 -22.46 -0.61
N GLY A 868 15.96 -23.28 -1.36
CA GLY A 868 14.74 -22.89 -2.05
C GLY A 868 14.99 -22.05 -3.30
N GLU A 869 16.02 -22.37 -4.08
CA GLU A 869 16.24 -21.76 -5.39
C GLU A 869 15.48 -22.47 -6.52
N VAL A 870 15.47 -23.81 -6.51
CA VAL A 870 14.80 -24.66 -7.50
C VAL A 870 14.00 -25.78 -6.85
N ALA A 871 12.83 -26.10 -7.40
CA ALA A 871 12.07 -27.30 -7.08
C ALA A 871 11.41 -27.88 -8.33
N LEU A 872 11.43 -29.21 -8.44
CA LEU A 872 10.86 -29.99 -9.54
C LEU A 872 9.90 -31.04 -8.96
N ALA A 873 8.65 -31.05 -9.39
CA ALA A 873 7.69 -32.10 -9.13
C ALA A 873 7.51 -32.98 -10.37
N VAL A 874 7.93 -34.24 -10.26
CA VAL A 874 7.68 -35.29 -11.25
C VAL A 874 6.46 -36.08 -10.78
N PRO A 875 5.27 -35.95 -11.39
CA PRO A 875 4.12 -36.73 -10.97
C PRO A 875 4.26 -38.22 -11.32
N ALA A 876 3.51 -39.05 -10.60
CA ALA A 876 3.37 -40.46 -10.91
C ALA A 876 2.96 -40.67 -12.37
N LYS A 877 3.61 -41.63 -13.05
CA LYS A 877 3.46 -41.98 -14.46
C LYS A 877 3.93 -40.92 -15.48
N ALA A 878 4.54 -39.81 -15.05
CA ALA A 878 5.21 -38.89 -15.97
C ALA A 878 6.41 -39.54 -16.67
N LEU A 879 7.19 -40.33 -15.92
CA LEU A 879 8.32 -41.11 -16.42
C LEU A 879 7.84 -42.45 -17.00
N ARG A 880 8.50 -42.93 -18.06
CA ARG A 880 8.18 -44.23 -18.69
C ARG A 880 8.80 -45.45 -17.98
N ARG A 881 9.79 -45.21 -17.12
CA ARG A 881 10.53 -46.20 -16.33
C ARG A 881 11.26 -45.49 -15.19
N ASP A 882 11.59 -46.23 -14.14
CA ASP A 882 12.40 -45.76 -13.03
C ASP A 882 13.73 -45.19 -13.55
N MET A 883 14.11 -44.01 -13.07
CA MET A 883 15.38 -43.38 -13.42
C MET A 883 15.86 -42.36 -12.38
N LYS A 884 17.17 -42.19 -12.35
CA LYS A 884 17.84 -41.12 -11.64
C LYS A 884 17.62 -39.79 -12.36
N VAL A 885 16.92 -38.86 -11.70
CA VAL A 885 16.75 -37.48 -12.13
C VAL A 885 17.83 -36.61 -11.49
N THR A 886 18.35 -35.65 -12.25
CA THR A 886 19.40 -34.72 -11.80
C THR A 886 19.03 -33.27 -12.09
N ILE A 887 19.36 -32.37 -11.17
CA ILE A 887 19.28 -30.92 -11.36
C ILE A 887 20.66 -30.35 -11.04
N GLN A 888 21.29 -29.71 -12.01
CA GLN A 888 22.60 -29.08 -11.85
C GLN A 888 22.57 -27.66 -12.40
N GLU A 889 23.26 -26.75 -11.73
CA GLU A 889 23.53 -25.41 -12.26
C GLU A 889 24.90 -25.35 -12.95
N THR A 890 24.98 -24.63 -14.07
CA THR A 890 26.24 -24.30 -14.74
C THR A 890 26.25 -22.84 -15.16
N ALA A 891 27.40 -22.18 -15.03
CA ALA A 891 27.57 -20.80 -15.47
C ALA A 891 27.27 -20.65 -16.97
N PRO A 892 26.65 -19.55 -17.42
CA PRO A 892 26.42 -19.30 -18.83
C PRO A 892 27.76 -19.07 -19.57
N PRO A 893 27.84 -19.38 -20.87
CA PRO A 893 29.06 -19.18 -21.66
C PRO A 893 29.51 -17.71 -21.63
N SER A 894 30.81 -17.47 -21.48
CA SER A 894 31.33 -16.11 -21.58
C SER A 894 31.24 -15.57 -23.02
N ALA A 895 31.30 -14.24 -23.19
CA ALA A 895 31.20 -13.60 -24.51
C ALA A 895 32.35 -13.97 -25.48
N THR A 896 33.43 -14.59 -24.95
CA THR A 896 34.61 -15.01 -25.71
C THR A 896 34.66 -16.53 -25.97
N GLU A 897 33.73 -17.31 -25.41
CA GLU A 897 33.63 -18.76 -25.64
C GLU A 897 32.85 -19.08 -26.91
N GLN A 898 33.37 -20.02 -27.72
CA GLN A 898 32.64 -20.56 -28.87
C GLN A 898 31.66 -21.65 -28.42
N SER A 899 30.56 -21.24 -27.78
CA SER A 899 29.48 -22.13 -27.35
C SER A 899 28.26 -22.06 -28.26
N ALA A 900 27.60 -23.20 -28.46
CA ALA A 900 26.27 -23.24 -29.10
C ALA A 900 25.17 -22.68 -28.19
N GLN A 901 25.44 -22.51 -26.89
CA GLN A 901 24.48 -22.04 -25.88
C GLN A 901 24.60 -20.54 -25.57
N GLN A 902 25.25 -19.77 -26.44
CA GLN A 902 25.34 -18.32 -26.29
C GLN A 902 23.95 -17.68 -26.15
N ALA A 903 23.85 -16.55 -25.44
CA ALA A 903 22.61 -15.78 -25.42
C ALA A 903 22.25 -15.32 -26.85
N PRO A 904 20.97 -15.35 -27.27
CA PRO A 904 20.56 -14.84 -28.56
C PRO A 904 20.87 -13.35 -28.74
N ALA A 905 21.00 -12.90 -29.98
CA ALA A 905 21.27 -11.50 -30.28
C ALA A 905 20.18 -10.59 -29.68
N GLY A 906 20.59 -9.58 -28.91
CA GLY A 906 19.66 -8.70 -28.20
C GLY A 906 19.11 -9.26 -26.87
N PHE A 907 19.71 -10.32 -26.31
CA PHE A 907 19.35 -10.87 -24.99
C PHE A 907 20.57 -11.08 -24.09
N ARG A 908 20.35 -11.06 -22.77
CA ARG A 908 21.32 -11.44 -21.73
C ARG A 908 20.72 -12.47 -20.79
N PHE A 909 21.55 -13.32 -20.20
CA PHE A 909 21.14 -14.20 -19.11
C PHE A 909 20.93 -13.39 -17.81
N LEU A 910 19.87 -13.73 -17.05
CA LEU A 910 19.64 -13.26 -15.68
C LEU A 910 19.85 -14.36 -14.63
N SER A 911 19.83 -15.62 -15.05
CA SER A 911 20.18 -16.78 -14.23
C SER A 911 21.37 -17.52 -14.83
N SER A 912 21.94 -18.44 -14.05
CA SER A 912 22.73 -19.54 -14.60
C SER A 912 21.88 -20.49 -15.45
N LEU A 913 22.53 -21.47 -16.08
CA LEU A 913 21.86 -22.54 -16.83
C LEU A 913 21.49 -23.68 -15.86
N TYR A 914 20.19 -23.94 -15.72
CA TYR A 914 19.64 -25.06 -14.98
C TYR A 914 19.53 -26.30 -15.88
N ARG A 915 20.48 -27.22 -15.74
CA ARG A 915 20.52 -28.51 -16.43
C ARG A 915 19.67 -29.52 -15.69
N PHE A 916 18.53 -29.88 -16.29
CA PHE A 916 17.74 -31.03 -15.85
C PHE A 916 18.14 -32.25 -16.67
N GLY A 917 18.33 -33.40 -16.02
CA GLY A 917 18.79 -34.63 -16.65
C GLY A 917 18.08 -35.89 -16.15
N PRO A 918 18.12 -37.00 -16.91
CA PRO A 918 18.99 -37.23 -18.06
C PRO A 918 18.48 -36.59 -19.38
N ASP A 919 19.39 -36.01 -20.15
CA ASP A 919 19.13 -35.30 -21.42
C ASP A 919 18.23 -36.08 -22.37
N GLY A 920 17.27 -35.39 -23.01
CA GLY A 920 16.36 -36.00 -23.99
C GLY A 920 15.27 -36.90 -23.39
N THR A 921 15.17 -37.03 -22.07
CA THR A 921 14.02 -37.66 -21.41
C THR A 921 12.76 -36.85 -21.68
N THR A 922 11.71 -37.48 -22.21
CA THR A 922 10.39 -36.87 -22.47
C THR A 922 9.34 -37.45 -21.53
N PHE A 923 8.37 -36.64 -21.10
CA PHE A 923 7.34 -37.07 -20.14
C PHE A 923 6.01 -37.42 -20.80
N ALA A 924 5.28 -38.36 -20.20
CA ALA A 924 3.89 -38.65 -20.56
C ALA A 924 2.93 -37.60 -20.00
N GLU A 925 3.24 -37.06 -18.82
CA GLU A 925 2.57 -35.92 -18.18
C GLU A 925 3.63 -34.85 -17.87
N PRO A 926 3.41 -33.56 -18.15
CA PRO A 926 4.39 -32.51 -17.87
C PRO A 926 4.79 -32.44 -16.39
N VAL A 927 6.07 -32.20 -16.12
CA VAL A 927 6.63 -32.07 -14.75
C VAL A 927 6.65 -30.59 -14.36
N THR A 928 6.20 -30.23 -13.16
CA THR A 928 6.13 -28.82 -12.74
C THR A 928 7.44 -28.38 -12.13
N VAL A 929 7.93 -27.18 -12.46
CA VAL A 929 9.15 -26.59 -11.88
C VAL A 929 8.87 -25.20 -11.31
N ALA A 930 9.51 -24.88 -10.19
CA ALA A 930 9.62 -23.54 -9.63
C ALA A 930 11.09 -23.11 -9.62
N LEU A 931 11.37 -21.88 -10.06
CA LEU A 931 12.68 -21.24 -10.05
C LEU A 931 12.58 -19.85 -9.40
N ARG A 932 13.34 -19.60 -8.34
CA ARG A 932 13.47 -18.25 -7.75
C ARG A 932 14.68 -17.59 -8.39
N VAL A 933 14.48 -16.52 -9.17
CA VAL A 933 15.55 -15.79 -9.86
C VAL A 933 15.42 -14.30 -9.53
N ALA A 934 16.53 -13.67 -9.13
CA ALA A 934 16.53 -12.25 -8.81
C ALA A 934 16.48 -11.41 -10.10
N LEU A 935 15.39 -10.68 -10.33
CA LEU A 935 15.32 -9.68 -11.39
C LEU A 935 16.08 -8.41 -10.97
N PRO A 936 16.99 -7.88 -11.82
CA PRO A 936 17.60 -6.58 -11.59
C PRO A 936 16.55 -5.46 -11.50
N PRO A 937 16.78 -4.39 -10.71
CA PRO A 937 15.80 -3.32 -10.55
C PRO A 937 15.38 -2.64 -11.86
N GLU A 938 16.29 -2.59 -12.84
CA GLU A 938 16.08 -2.00 -14.17
C GLU A 938 15.37 -2.93 -15.17
N VAL A 939 15.14 -4.21 -14.84
CA VAL A 939 14.48 -5.16 -15.73
C VAL A 939 13.01 -5.34 -15.37
N SER A 940 12.13 -4.93 -16.27
CA SER A 940 10.70 -5.23 -16.17
C SER A 940 10.43 -6.71 -16.52
N PRO A 941 9.56 -7.43 -15.78
CA PRO A 941 9.21 -8.82 -16.09
C PRO A 941 8.65 -9.03 -17.50
N LYS A 942 8.07 -7.99 -18.12
CA LYS A 942 7.58 -8.06 -19.52
C LYS A 942 8.71 -8.30 -20.55
N ASP A 943 9.94 -7.92 -20.21
CA ASP A 943 11.13 -8.04 -21.05
C ASP A 943 11.92 -9.32 -20.75
N VAL A 944 11.37 -10.20 -19.90
CA VAL A 944 11.96 -11.46 -19.43
C VAL A 944 11.30 -12.65 -20.14
N SER A 945 12.08 -13.69 -20.41
CA SER A 945 11.59 -14.98 -20.90
C SER A 945 12.33 -16.13 -20.23
N LEU A 946 11.57 -17.12 -19.76
CA LEU A 946 12.13 -18.43 -19.41
C LEU A 946 12.29 -19.21 -20.72
N ALA A 947 13.46 -19.81 -20.94
CA ALA A 947 13.78 -20.52 -22.17
C ALA A 947 14.43 -21.88 -21.92
N VAL A 948 14.27 -22.77 -22.90
CA VAL A 948 14.91 -24.09 -23.00
C VAL A 948 15.88 -24.09 -24.17
N PHE A 949 17.05 -24.70 -24.01
CA PHE A 949 17.96 -24.91 -25.13
C PHE A 949 17.54 -26.14 -25.94
N ASP A 950 17.24 -25.97 -27.23
CA ASP A 950 17.05 -27.09 -28.15
C ASP A 950 18.37 -27.47 -28.83
N VAL A 951 18.87 -28.65 -28.50
CA VAL A 951 20.14 -29.20 -29.02
C VAL A 951 20.11 -29.42 -30.54
N LYS A 952 18.93 -29.60 -31.16
CA LYS A 952 18.81 -29.84 -32.61
C LYS A 952 18.97 -28.57 -33.44
N SER A 953 18.21 -27.53 -33.11
CA SER A 953 18.29 -26.21 -33.76
C SER A 953 19.47 -25.37 -33.27
N LYS A 954 20.00 -25.67 -32.08
CA LYS A 954 21.01 -24.87 -31.34
C LYS A 954 20.50 -23.47 -31.02
N ALA A 955 19.22 -23.37 -30.64
CA ALA A 955 18.56 -22.11 -30.29
C ALA A 955 17.97 -22.18 -28.87
N TRP A 956 17.82 -21.01 -28.25
CA TRP A 956 17.05 -20.83 -27.03
C TRP A 956 15.58 -20.63 -27.40
N MET A 957 14.72 -21.54 -26.96
CA MET A 957 13.31 -21.58 -27.27
C MET A 957 12.50 -21.13 -26.05
N ALA A 958 11.56 -20.20 -26.19
CA ALA A 958 10.78 -19.73 -25.05
C ALA A 958 9.81 -20.79 -24.52
N VAL A 959 9.69 -20.85 -23.20
CA VAL A 959 8.86 -21.80 -22.46
C VAL A 959 7.70 -21.03 -21.82
N PRO A 960 6.43 -21.37 -22.10
CA PRO A 960 5.28 -20.74 -21.45
C PRO A 960 5.37 -20.83 -19.93
N ALA A 961 5.43 -19.69 -19.25
CA ALA A 961 5.68 -19.62 -17.82
C ALA A 961 4.81 -18.57 -17.12
N VAL A 962 4.74 -18.66 -15.80
CA VAL A 962 4.15 -17.64 -14.92
C VAL A 962 5.25 -17.05 -14.05
N TYR A 963 5.29 -15.74 -13.88
CA TYR A 963 6.10 -15.09 -12.84
C TYR A 963 5.19 -14.57 -11.74
N ASP A 964 5.30 -15.16 -10.54
CA ASP A 964 4.67 -14.64 -9.33
C ASP A 964 5.50 -13.47 -8.82
N ALA A 965 5.04 -12.25 -9.11
CA ALA A 965 5.75 -11.02 -8.77
C ALA A 965 5.75 -10.70 -7.27
N VAL A 966 4.83 -11.30 -6.49
CA VAL A 966 4.76 -11.17 -5.02
C VAL A 966 5.80 -12.09 -4.35
N LYS A 967 6.11 -13.23 -4.96
CA LYS A 967 7.06 -14.23 -4.43
C LYS A 967 8.45 -14.18 -5.08
N GLY A 968 8.59 -13.60 -6.26
CA GLY A 968 9.83 -13.64 -7.05
C GLY A 968 10.11 -15.03 -7.64
N VAL A 969 9.05 -15.77 -8.00
CA VAL A 969 9.13 -17.19 -8.42
C VAL A 969 8.57 -17.36 -9.82
N PHE A 970 9.37 -17.94 -10.70
CA PHE A 970 8.96 -18.45 -12.00
C PHE A 970 8.39 -19.87 -11.85
N LEU A 971 7.22 -20.11 -12.44
CA LEU A 971 6.57 -21.41 -12.53
C LEU A 971 6.37 -21.83 -13.99
N THR A 972 6.67 -23.08 -14.32
CA THR A 972 6.30 -23.66 -15.63
C THR A 972 6.12 -25.18 -15.54
N GLN A 973 5.72 -25.80 -16.65
CA GLN A 973 5.69 -27.24 -16.83
C GLN A 973 6.63 -27.70 -17.94
N LEU A 974 7.61 -28.54 -17.61
CA LEU A 974 8.59 -29.07 -18.56
C LEU A 974 8.03 -30.29 -19.29
N ARG A 975 8.27 -30.38 -20.60
CA ARG A 975 7.88 -31.52 -21.45
C ARG A 975 9.00 -32.53 -21.66
N HIS A 976 10.24 -32.09 -21.47
CA HIS A 976 11.44 -32.92 -21.50
C HIS A 976 12.52 -32.34 -20.59
N PHE A 977 13.62 -33.08 -20.41
CA PHE A 977 14.84 -32.59 -19.79
C PHE A 977 15.78 -31.96 -20.83
N SER A 978 16.40 -30.84 -20.46
CA SER A 978 17.40 -30.05 -21.20
C SER A 978 17.98 -28.98 -20.26
N ASP A 979 18.73 -28.04 -20.81
CA ASP A 979 19.19 -26.83 -20.13
C ASP A 979 18.15 -25.71 -20.24
N TYR A 980 17.88 -25.04 -19.12
CA TYR A 980 16.91 -23.94 -19.01
C TYR A 980 17.57 -22.69 -18.42
N ALA A 981 17.14 -21.50 -18.84
CA ALA A 981 17.62 -20.23 -18.28
C ALA A 981 16.56 -19.14 -18.35
N VAL A 982 16.69 -18.14 -17.46
CA VAL A 982 15.94 -16.89 -17.55
C VAL A 982 16.77 -15.88 -18.33
N LEU A 983 16.23 -15.36 -19.43
CA LEU A 983 16.85 -14.31 -20.25
C LEU A 983 16.04 -13.03 -20.17
N ALA A 984 16.71 -11.88 -20.30
CA ALA A 984 16.08 -10.59 -20.50
C ALA A 984 16.54 -9.97 -21.81
N ARG A 985 15.65 -9.21 -22.46
CA ARG A 985 15.99 -8.39 -23.62
C ARG A 985 17.05 -7.36 -23.21
N ALA A 986 18.14 -7.31 -23.96
CA ALA A 986 19.23 -6.38 -23.71
C ALA A 986 18.81 -4.98 -24.18
N MET A 987 18.73 -4.04 -23.24
CA MET A 987 18.71 -2.61 -23.55
C MET A 987 20.04 -2.24 -24.23
N PRO A 988 20.07 -1.27 -25.17
CA PRO A 988 21.33 -0.71 -25.63
C PRO A 988 22.12 -0.17 -24.43
N GLU A 989 23.41 -0.50 -24.35
CA GLU A 989 24.17 -0.51 -23.10
C GLU A 989 24.18 0.82 -22.33
N ALA A 990 23.76 0.75 -21.06
CA ALA A 990 24.21 1.67 -20.01
C ALA A 990 25.47 1.09 -19.35
N LEU A 991 26.43 1.96 -18.99
CA LEU A 991 27.79 1.58 -18.57
C LEU A 991 27.84 0.73 -17.27
N PRO A 992 28.86 -0.14 -17.11
CA PRO A 992 28.91 -1.14 -16.05
C PRO A 992 29.19 -0.60 -14.63
N VAL A 993 28.62 -1.28 -13.63
CA VAL A 993 28.73 -0.97 -12.20
C VAL A 993 30.17 -1.19 -11.67
N MET A 994 30.66 -0.26 -10.83
CA MET A 994 32.08 -0.15 -10.46
C MET A 994 32.38 -0.64 -9.03
N ALA A 995 33.44 -1.43 -8.84
CA ALA A 995 33.87 -1.99 -7.54
C ALA A 995 34.79 -1.08 -6.71
N LYS A 996 34.85 -1.31 -5.39
CA LYS A 996 35.66 -0.57 -4.39
C LYS A 996 36.96 -1.33 -4.07
N VAL A 997 38.13 -0.67 -4.06
CA VAL A 997 39.44 -1.34 -3.89
C VAL A 997 40.43 -0.63 -2.94
N GLN A 998 41.41 -1.43 -2.48
CA GLN A 998 42.31 -1.23 -1.34
C GLN A 998 43.78 -1.00 -1.73
N ALA A 999 44.07 -0.58 -2.97
CA ALA A 999 45.44 -0.35 -3.48
C ALA A 999 45.50 0.95 -4.32
N PRO A 1000 46.65 1.63 -4.41
CA PRO A 1000 46.79 2.83 -5.23
C PRO A 1000 46.63 2.50 -6.72
N PHE A 1001 45.93 3.38 -7.45
CA PHE A 1001 45.66 3.20 -8.87
C PHE A 1001 46.95 3.28 -9.71
N ALA A 1002 47.10 2.36 -10.67
CA ALA A 1002 48.29 2.19 -11.49
C ALA A 1002 48.42 3.23 -12.63
N ASP A 1003 47.32 3.90 -12.98
CA ASP A 1003 47.22 4.82 -14.11
C ASP A 1003 47.47 6.31 -13.74
N LEU A 1004 48.09 6.56 -12.60
CA LEU A 1004 48.41 7.91 -12.10
C LEU A 1004 49.69 8.53 -12.70
N THR A 1005 50.28 7.89 -13.71
CA THR A 1005 51.48 8.40 -14.40
C THR A 1005 51.19 9.72 -15.12
N GLY A 1006 51.98 10.76 -14.85
CA GLY A 1006 51.73 12.14 -15.31
C GLY A 1006 50.74 12.94 -14.45
N PHE A 1007 50.18 12.32 -13.41
CA PHE A 1007 49.25 12.92 -12.45
C PHE A 1007 49.71 12.73 -10.99
N GLU A 1008 51.01 12.57 -10.78
CA GLU A 1008 51.63 12.32 -9.46
C GLU A 1008 51.31 13.43 -8.44
N TRP A 1009 51.12 14.66 -8.92
CA TRP A 1009 50.68 15.82 -8.14
C TRP A 1009 49.28 15.67 -7.51
N ALA A 1010 48.43 14.79 -8.07
CA ALA A 1010 47.10 14.48 -7.56
C ALA A 1010 47.04 13.16 -6.78
N ALA A 1011 48.05 12.29 -6.91
CA ALA A 1011 48.03 10.93 -6.39
C ALA A 1011 47.73 10.86 -4.87
N GLU A 1012 48.30 11.77 -4.10
CA GLU A 1012 48.11 11.83 -2.65
C GLU A 1012 46.71 12.33 -2.24
N SER A 1013 46.11 13.27 -3.00
CA SER A 1013 44.71 13.68 -2.81
C SER A 1013 43.74 12.56 -3.19
N ILE A 1014 44.02 11.86 -4.30
CA ILE A 1014 43.25 10.70 -4.75
C ILE A 1014 43.29 9.58 -3.69
N ARG A 1015 44.48 9.31 -3.12
CA ARG A 1015 44.66 8.34 -2.02
C ARG A 1015 43.80 8.70 -0.82
N ARG A 1016 43.92 9.92 -0.28
CA ARG A 1016 43.15 10.37 0.90
C ARG A 1016 41.64 10.31 0.69
N LEU A 1017 41.14 10.78 -0.45
CA LEU A 1017 39.70 10.74 -0.74
C LEU A 1017 39.18 9.32 -0.99
N SER A 1018 40.03 8.41 -1.48
CA SER A 1018 39.69 6.99 -1.62
C SER A 1018 39.66 6.28 -0.26
N GLU A 1019 40.60 6.57 0.63
CA GLU A 1019 40.60 6.07 2.02
C GLU A 1019 39.38 6.58 2.81
N ALA A 1020 38.93 7.81 2.55
CA ALA A 1020 37.73 8.40 3.13
C ALA A 1020 36.40 7.93 2.49
N ASP A 1021 36.44 7.06 1.48
CA ASP A 1021 35.30 6.62 0.65
C ASP A 1021 34.50 7.75 -0.02
N ILE A 1022 35.13 8.91 -0.21
CA ILE A 1022 34.56 10.08 -0.91
C ILE A 1022 34.68 9.88 -2.44
N LEU A 1023 35.78 9.28 -2.88
CA LEU A 1023 36.18 9.12 -4.26
C LEU A 1023 36.49 7.64 -4.56
N ARG A 1024 36.20 7.17 -5.77
CA ARG A 1024 36.47 5.79 -6.20
C ARG A 1024 37.04 5.75 -7.62
N GLY A 1025 37.81 4.71 -7.92
CA GLY A 1025 38.34 4.42 -9.25
C GLY A 1025 37.27 3.99 -10.26
N VAL A 1026 37.69 3.90 -11.52
CA VAL A 1026 36.91 3.32 -12.63
C VAL A 1026 37.22 1.82 -12.83
N ALA A 1027 38.10 1.27 -12.00
CA ALA A 1027 38.35 -0.15 -11.82
C ALA A 1027 39.11 -0.31 -10.49
N PRO A 1028 39.32 -1.54 -10.00
CA PRO A 1028 40.25 -1.85 -8.92
C PRO A 1028 41.56 -1.05 -8.90
N ASP A 1029 42.23 -1.00 -10.05
CA ASP A 1029 43.58 -0.51 -10.24
C ASP A 1029 43.64 0.73 -11.15
N ARG A 1030 42.50 1.32 -11.52
CA ARG A 1030 42.41 2.40 -12.51
C ARG A 1030 41.52 3.54 -12.03
N PHE A 1031 41.97 4.79 -12.18
CA PHE A 1031 41.27 6.00 -11.73
C PHE A 1031 40.78 6.91 -12.87
N GLU A 1032 41.39 6.85 -14.05
CA GLU A 1032 41.25 7.78 -15.18
C GLU A 1032 41.50 9.26 -14.80
N PRO A 1033 42.68 9.62 -14.27
CA PRO A 1033 42.94 10.98 -13.78
C PRO A 1033 42.74 12.08 -14.84
N GLY A 1034 43.03 11.78 -16.11
CA GLY A 1034 42.87 12.71 -17.23
C GLY A 1034 41.46 12.82 -17.82
N ARG A 1035 40.49 11.98 -17.44
CA ARG A 1035 39.12 12.05 -17.99
C ARG A 1035 38.38 13.26 -17.41
N THR A 1036 37.60 13.96 -18.24
CA THR A 1036 36.74 15.07 -17.81
C THR A 1036 35.53 14.59 -17.00
N VAL A 1037 35.19 15.36 -15.98
CA VAL A 1037 34.18 15.03 -14.95
C VAL A 1037 32.81 15.57 -15.35
N THR A 1038 31.73 14.80 -15.15
CA THR A 1038 30.37 15.33 -15.39
C THR A 1038 29.82 16.11 -14.19
N ARG A 1039 28.79 16.93 -14.40
CA ARG A 1039 28.13 17.70 -13.33
C ARG A 1039 27.58 16.79 -12.22
N ALA A 1040 27.01 15.63 -12.58
CA ALA A 1040 26.60 14.61 -11.62
C ALA A 1040 27.79 14.00 -10.83
N GLU A 1041 28.89 13.66 -11.51
CA GLU A 1041 30.09 13.11 -10.86
C GLU A 1041 30.70 14.09 -9.84
N PHE A 1042 30.80 15.38 -10.17
CA PHE A 1042 31.30 16.39 -9.23
C PHE A 1042 30.33 16.61 -8.05
N THR A 1043 29.02 16.58 -8.31
CA THR A 1043 27.99 16.65 -7.26
C THR A 1043 28.12 15.47 -6.28
N ALA A 1044 28.39 14.26 -6.79
CA ALA A 1044 28.60 13.08 -5.96
C ALA A 1044 29.83 13.20 -5.04
N LEU A 1045 30.92 13.82 -5.52
CA LEU A 1045 32.09 14.09 -4.69
C LEU A 1045 31.76 15.09 -3.57
N LEU A 1046 31.02 16.18 -3.86
CA LEU A 1046 30.58 17.15 -2.86
C LEU A 1046 29.63 16.55 -1.82
N VAL A 1047 28.62 15.79 -2.26
CA VAL A 1047 27.64 15.14 -1.36
C VAL A 1047 28.32 14.18 -0.39
N ARG A 1048 29.27 13.36 -0.87
CA ARG A 1048 30.06 12.45 -0.02
C ARG A 1048 31.03 13.20 0.87
N SER A 1049 31.73 14.22 0.37
CA SER A 1049 32.66 15.01 1.17
C SER A 1049 31.97 15.76 2.31
N ARG A 1050 30.70 16.13 2.13
CA ARG A 1050 29.84 16.76 3.14
C ARG A 1050 29.01 15.77 3.97
N ARG A 1051 29.07 14.47 3.67
CA ARG A 1051 28.29 13.39 4.33
C ARG A 1051 26.78 13.67 4.39
N LEU A 1052 26.23 14.25 3.32
CA LEU A 1052 24.79 14.54 3.25
C LEU A 1052 23.98 13.23 3.12
N PRO A 1053 22.79 13.14 3.74
CA PRO A 1053 21.92 11.98 3.61
C PRO A 1053 21.39 11.90 2.17
N THR A 1054 21.58 10.76 1.50
CA THR A 1054 21.08 10.52 0.15
C THR A 1054 19.70 9.87 0.20
N SER A 1055 18.67 10.68 0.46
CA SER A 1055 17.26 10.30 0.56
C SER A 1055 16.37 11.37 -0.06
N GLY A 1056 15.23 10.98 -0.62
CA GLY A 1056 14.31 11.90 -1.32
C GLY A 1056 14.55 11.96 -2.83
N GLN A 1057 13.83 12.86 -3.50
CA GLN A 1057 13.87 13.08 -4.95
C GLN A 1057 14.18 14.55 -5.26
N ALA A 1058 14.89 14.80 -6.37
CA ALA A 1058 15.16 16.14 -6.88
C ALA A 1058 14.20 16.45 -8.04
N ASN A 1059 13.60 17.62 -8.04
CA ASN A 1059 12.65 18.03 -9.08
C ASN A 1059 13.39 18.62 -10.30
N PHE A 1060 14.18 17.79 -11.00
CA PHE A 1060 14.84 18.17 -12.26
C PHE A 1060 14.37 17.28 -13.40
N CYS A 1061 14.09 17.88 -14.57
CA CYS A 1061 13.42 17.20 -15.68
C CYS A 1061 14.27 16.12 -16.37
N ASP A 1062 15.59 16.18 -16.21
CA ASP A 1062 16.59 15.27 -16.76
C ASP A 1062 17.28 14.41 -15.67
N VAL A 1063 16.67 14.30 -14.49
CA VAL A 1063 17.11 13.41 -13.40
C VAL A 1063 15.98 12.44 -13.07
N GLN A 1064 16.07 11.23 -13.61
CA GLN A 1064 15.07 10.19 -13.45
C GLN A 1064 15.27 9.44 -12.12
N PRO A 1065 14.21 8.94 -11.45
CA PRO A 1065 14.35 8.23 -10.17
C PRO A 1065 15.28 7.01 -10.17
N GLY A 1066 15.52 6.41 -11.35
CA GLY A 1066 16.45 5.29 -11.54
C GLY A 1066 17.90 5.69 -11.81
N ASP A 1067 18.22 6.98 -12.00
CA ASP A 1067 19.58 7.42 -12.26
C ASP A 1067 20.47 7.24 -11.01
N TRP A 1068 21.69 6.73 -11.19
CA TRP A 1068 22.62 6.53 -10.08
C TRP A 1068 22.94 7.83 -9.31
N PHE A 1069 22.78 8.98 -9.98
CA PHE A 1069 22.96 10.30 -9.39
C PHE A 1069 21.68 10.92 -8.81
N ALA A 1070 20.49 10.38 -9.04
CA ALA A 1070 19.24 10.96 -8.52
C ALA A 1070 19.23 11.18 -7.00
N PRO A 1071 19.57 10.19 -6.14
CA PRO A 1071 19.57 10.41 -4.68
C PRO A 1071 20.74 11.32 -4.21
N VAL A 1072 21.77 11.47 -5.04
CA VAL A 1072 22.89 12.41 -4.81
C VAL A 1072 22.47 13.83 -5.16
N VAL A 1073 21.80 14.02 -6.30
CA VAL A 1073 21.32 15.32 -6.77
C VAL A 1073 20.17 15.82 -5.86
N ALA A 1074 19.34 14.92 -5.33
CA ALA A 1074 18.35 15.23 -4.30
C ALA A 1074 18.99 15.82 -3.04
N ALA A 1075 19.99 15.11 -2.47
CA ALA A 1075 20.73 15.59 -1.31
C ALA A 1075 21.44 16.93 -1.56
N ALA A 1076 21.96 17.14 -2.78
CA ALA A 1076 22.59 18.39 -3.17
C ALA A 1076 21.58 19.53 -3.35
N ALA A 1077 20.37 19.25 -3.82
CA ALA A 1077 19.30 20.24 -3.99
C ALA A 1077 18.73 20.66 -2.62
N GLU A 1078 18.44 19.69 -1.74
CA GLU A 1078 18.00 19.93 -0.36
C GLU A 1078 19.03 20.77 0.42
N ALA A 1079 20.33 20.46 0.25
CA ALA A 1079 21.41 21.24 0.86
C ALA A 1079 21.66 22.62 0.21
N GLY A 1080 20.93 22.99 -0.84
CA GLY A 1080 21.07 24.26 -1.57
C GLY A 1080 22.35 24.39 -2.40
N ILE A 1081 23.01 23.26 -2.71
CA ILE A 1081 24.25 23.21 -3.49
C ILE A 1081 23.95 23.35 -4.99
N VAL A 1082 22.85 22.76 -5.45
CA VAL A 1082 22.41 22.79 -6.85
C VAL A 1082 20.93 23.24 -6.91
N ASN A 1083 20.58 24.05 -7.90
CA ASN A 1083 19.21 24.57 -8.08
C ASN A 1083 18.63 24.23 -9.46
N GLY A 1084 19.36 23.45 -10.26
CA GLY A 1084 19.09 23.31 -11.70
C GLY A 1084 19.35 24.60 -12.46
N ASP A 1085 19.02 24.54 -13.74
CA ASP A 1085 19.01 25.66 -14.68
C ASP A 1085 17.53 26.11 -14.89
N PRO A 1086 17.26 27.29 -15.49
CA PRO A 1086 15.89 27.88 -15.50
C PRO A 1086 14.81 27.10 -16.26
N ASP A 1087 15.21 26.13 -17.07
CA ASP A 1087 14.35 25.18 -17.79
C ASP A 1087 13.97 23.94 -16.96
N GLY A 1088 14.46 23.85 -15.72
CA GLY A 1088 14.28 22.71 -14.83
C GLY A 1088 15.31 21.59 -15.02
N ALA A 1089 16.30 21.76 -15.90
CA ALA A 1089 17.34 20.75 -16.11
C ALA A 1089 18.46 20.83 -15.05
N PHE A 1090 19.03 19.69 -14.69
CA PHE A 1090 20.23 19.59 -13.89
C PHE A 1090 21.49 19.38 -14.74
N ARG A 1091 21.37 18.93 -15.98
CA ARG A 1091 22.46 18.56 -16.91
C ARG A 1091 23.46 17.58 -16.29
N PRO A 1092 23.03 16.37 -15.85
CA PRO A 1092 23.88 15.44 -15.12
C PRO A 1092 25.07 14.90 -15.93
N HIS A 1093 24.91 14.75 -17.24
CA HIS A 1093 25.89 14.17 -18.15
C HIS A 1093 26.87 15.19 -18.76
N ASP A 1094 26.54 16.49 -18.67
CA ASP A 1094 27.40 17.57 -19.15
C ASP A 1094 28.73 17.60 -18.42
N ARG A 1095 29.79 18.00 -19.12
CA ARG A 1095 31.11 18.22 -18.53
C ARG A 1095 31.10 19.49 -17.70
N ILE A 1096 31.56 19.39 -16.46
CA ILE A 1096 31.49 20.53 -15.54
C ILE A 1096 32.57 21.57 -15.86
N THR A 1097 32.15 22.82 -15.99
CA THR A 1097 33.05 23.95 -16.24
C THR A 1097 33.63 24.50 -14.93
N ARG A 1098 34.81 25.14 -15.00
CA ARG A 1098 35.47 25.76 -13.84
C ARG A 1098 34.63 26.84 -13.16
N GLU A 1099 33.78 27.56 -13.89
CA GLU A 1099 32.88 28.54 -13.28
C GLU A 1099 31.71 27.89 -12.53
N GLU A 1100 31.13 26.80 -13.03
CA GLU A 1100 30.12 26.00 -12.31
C GLU A 1100 30.69 25.37 -11.04
N MET A 1101 31.92 24.83 -11.10
CA MET A 1101 32.61 24.30 -9.91
C MET A 1101 32.75 25.36 -8.81
N ALA A 1102 33.08 26.61 -9.16
CA ALA A 1102 33.21 27.70 -8.20
C ALA A 1102 31.88 28.01 -7.49
N VAL A 1103 30.76 28.00 -8.23
CA VAL A 1103 29.42 28.21 -7.67
C VAL A 1103 29.00 27.06 -6.76
N MET A 1104 29.17 25.81 -7.19
CA MET A 1104 28.82 24.64 -6.38
C MET A 1104 29.66 24.54 -5.10
N LEU A 1105 30.95 24.88 -5.15
CA LEU A 1105 31.81 25.00 -3.97
C LEU A 1105 31.31 26.08 -3.01
N GLY A 1106 31.03 27.28 -3.53
CA GLY A 1106 30.61 28.41 -2.71
C GLY A 1106 29.26 28.19 -2.04
N LYS A 1107 28.32 27.55 -2.75
CA LYS A 1107 27.03 27.11 -2.18
C LYS A 1107 27.22 26.01 -1.13
N SER A 1108 28.04 24.98 -1.42
CA SER A 1108 28.42 23.94 -0.45
C SER A 1108 29.02 24.53 0.84
N LEU A 1109 29.82 25.58 0.73
CA LEU A 1109 30.44 26.30 1.85
C LEU A 1109 29.56 27.42 2.44
N ARG A 1110 28.35 27.63 1.93
CA ARG A 1110 27.41 28.70 2.33
C ARG A 1110 28.05 30.09 2.38
N TRP A 1111 28.91 30.44 1.41
CA TRP A 1111 29.47 31.79 1.34
C TRP A 1111 28.37 32.81 1.07
N GLN A 1112 28.41 33.93 1.81
CA GLN A 1112 27.57 35.08 1.51
C GLN A 1112 28.07 35.75 0.23
N GLN A 1113 27.13 36.10 -0.66
CA GLN A 1113 27.42 36.87 -1.87
C GLN A 1113 27.79 38.29 -1.47
N THR A 1114 29.08 38.52 -1.28
CA THR A 1114 29.64 39.86 -1.09
C THR A 1114 30.31 40.26 -2.41
N GLU A 1115 29.88 41.38 -2.99
CA GLU A 1115 30.61 42.02 -4.10
C GLU A 1115 31.93 42.58 -3.57
N THR A 1116 32.90 41.70 -3.37
CA THR A 1116 34.28 42.07 -3.11
C THR A 1116 35.01 42.14 -4.44
N GLY A 1117 35.62 43.30 -4.72
CA GLY A 1117 36.19 43.64 -6.02
C GLY A 1117 37.06 42.52 -6.60
N GLY A 1118 36.77 42.15 -7.85
CA GLY A 1118 37.35 40.98 -8.49
C GLY A 1118 38.87 41.01 -8.55
N ALA A 1119 39.50 39.84 -8.37
CA ALA A 1119 40.86 39.65 -8.83
C ALA A 1119 40.87 39.86 -10.35
N PRO A 1120 41.77 40.69 -10.91
CA PRO A 1120 41.76 40.97 -12.35
C PRO A 1120 42.23 39.73 -13.12
N PHE A 1121 41.28 39.01 -13.72
CA PHE A 1121 41.55 37.99 -14.72
C PHE A 1121 41.62 38.62 -16.10
N THR A 1122 42.52 38.14 -16.97
CA THR A 1122 42.63 38.64 -18.35
C THR A 1122 41.40 38.32 -19.20
N ASP A 1123 40.61 37.34 -18.79
CA ASP A 1123 39.34 36.89 -19.39
C ASP A 1123 38.12 37.17 -18.49
N GLN A 1124 38.20 38.19 -17.62
CA GLN A 1124 37.14 38.57 -16.67
C GLN A 1124 35.75 38.76 -17.31
N GLU A 1125 35.69 39.22 -18.56
CA GLU A 1125 34.44 39.40 -19.31
C GLU A 1125 33.79 38.07 -19.73
N ALA A 1126 34.60 37.03 -19.96
CA ALA A 1126 34.12 35.69 -20.32
C ALA A 1126 33.52 34.91 -19.14
N ILE A 1127 33.72 35.39 -17.90
CA ILE A 1127 33.11 34.82 -16.69
C ILE A 1127 31.66 35.27 -16.61
N SER A 1128 30.75 34.31 -16.58
CA SER A 1128 29.31 34.52 -16.51
C SER A 1128 28.93 35.35 -15.28
N LEU A 1129 28.02 36.33 -15.43
CA LEU A 1129 27.66 37.28 -14.36
C LEU A 1129 27.30 36.59 -13.03
N TRP A 1130 26.53 35.51 -13.11
CA TRP A 1130 26.12 34.70 -11.95
C TRP A 1130 27.28 33.96 -11.25
N ALA A 1131 28.40 33.73 -11.94
CA ALA A 1131 29.57 33.03 -11.41
C ALA A 1131 30.62 33.96 -10.79
N ARG A 1132 30.69 35.23 -11.23
CA ARG A 1132 31.73 36.21 -10.82
C ARG A 1132 32.01 36.30 -9.32
N PRO A 1133 31.03 36.47 -8.40
CA PRO A 1133 31.33 36.56 -6.97
C PRO A 1133 31.92 35.25 -6.40
N TRP A 1134 31.45 34.11 -6.90
CA TRP A 1134 31.91 32.79 -6.46
C TRP A 1134 33.32 32.48 -6.96
N VAL A 1135 33.63 32.83 -8.22
CA VAL A 1135 34.97 32.69 -8.80
C VAL A 1135 35.99 33.56 -8.05
N ALA A 1136 35.66 34.83 -7.79
CA ALA A 1136 36.53 35.74 -7.04
C ALA A 1136 36.83 35.19 -5.63
N GLN A 1137 35.81 34.73 -4.91
CA GLN A 1137 35.97 34.14 -3.59
C GLN A 1137 36.72 32.79 -3.63
N ALA A 1138 36.46 31.91 -4.59
CA ALA A 1138 37.15 30.62 -4.71
C ALA A 1138 38.65 30.77 -5.00
N VAL A 1139 39.05 31.80 -5.74
CA VAL A 1139 40.45 32.14 -5.97
C VAL A 1139 41.08 32.81 -4.74
N LYS A 1140 40.35 33.69 -4.05
CA LYS A 1140 40.79 34.32 -2.78
C LYS A 1140 41.03 33.31 -1.66
N GLN A 1141 40.23 32.25 -1.60
CA GLN A 1141 40.40 31.12 -0.67
C GLN A 1141 41.45 30.08 -1.13
N GLY A 1142 42.09 30.27 -2.28
CA GLY A 1142 43.12 29.37 -2.81
C GLY A 1142 42.63 27.99 -3.28
N LEU A 1143 41.32 27.75 -3.26
CA LEU A 1143 40.68 26.51 -3.72
C LEU A 1143 40.85 26.37 -5.24
N LEU A 1144 40.50 27.42 -5.99
CA LEU A 1144 40.79 27.55 -7.41
C LEU A 1144 41.97 28.52 -7.63
N ARG A 1145 42.62 28.42 -8.80
CA ARG A 1145 43.77 29.27 -9.17
C ARG A 1145 43.61 29.80 -10.59
N ARG A 1146 44.14 31.00 -10.83
CA ARG A 1146 44.41 31.53 -12.18
C ARG A 1146 45.55 30.75 -12.85
N TYR A 1147 45.58 30.77 -14.17
CA TYR A 1147 46.72 30.29 -14.97
C TYR A 1147 47.86 31.32 -14.96
N GLU A 1148 49.05 30.90 -15.40
CA GLU A 1148 50.26 31.76 -15.43
C GLU A 1148 50.11 32.97 -16.36
N ASP A 1149 49.28 32.85 -17.39
CA ASP A 1149 48.89 33.93 -18.32
C ASP A 1149 47.88 34.95 -17.74
N GLY A 1150 47.49 34.79 -16.47
CA GLY A 1150 46.52 35.65 -15.78
C GLY A 1150 45.05 35.31 -16.05
N SER A 1151 44.73 34.30 -16.85
CA SER A 1151 43.35 33.89 -17.15
C SER A 1151 42.76 33.00 -16.05
N PHE A 1152 41.42 32.97 -15.95
CA PHE A 1152 40.67 32.00 -15.14
C PHE A 1152 40.21 30.78 -15.96
N ARG A 1153 39.91 30.98 -17.24
CA ARG A 1153 39.33 30.03 -18.21
C ARG A 1153 37.99 29.46 -17.71
N PRO A 1154 36.93 30.28 -17.58
CA PRO A 1154 35.67 29.89 -16.93
C PRO A 1154 35.01 28.66 -17.55
N ARG A 1155 35.04 28.56 -18.90
CA ARG A 1155 34.43 27.47 -19.68
C ARG A 1155 35.32 26.24 -19.88
N ALA A 1156 36.55 26.23 -19.35
CA ALA A 1156 37.37 25.02 -19.46
C ALA A 1156 36.82 23.93 -18.52
N GLU A 1157 36.75 22.71 -19.04
CA GLU A 1157 36.30 21.52 -18.32
C GLU A 1157 37.36 21.05 -17.32
N ALA A 1158 36.94 20.43 -16.21
CA ALA A 1158 37.85 19.87 -15.22
C ALA A 1158 38.03 18.34 -15.38
N ASN A 1159 39.25 17.85 -15.21
CA ASN A 1159 39.56 16.42 -15.16
C ASN A 1159 39.43 15.83 -13.75
N ARG A 1160 39.44 14.49 -13.66
CA ARG A 1160 39.26 13.75 -12.41
C ARG A 1160 40.36 14.01 -11.38
N ALA A 1161 41.60 14.26 -11.81
CA ALA A 1161 42.70 14.65 -10.91
C ALA A 1161 42.51 16.07 -10.35
N GLU A 1162 42.07 17.02 -11.18
CA GLU A 1162 41.74 18.39 -10.74
C GLU A 1162 40.56 18.39 -9.76
N ALA A 1163 39.49 17.65 -10.05
CA ALA A 1163 38.36 17.49 -9.14
C ALA A 1163 38.77 16.84 -7.81
N ALA A 1164 39.62 15.80 -7.84
CA ALA A 1164 40.13 15.14 -6.64
C ALA A 1164 40.95 16.10 -5.76
N THR A 1165 41.92 16.82 -6.32
CA THR A 1165 42.72 17.78 -5.54
C THR A 1165 41.92 18.97 -5.01
N LEU A 1166 40.84 19.35 -5.70
CA LEU A 1166 39.92 20.41 -5.24
C LEU A 1166 39.06 19.95 -4.05
N ILE A 1167 38.53 18.73 -4.10
CA ILE A 1167 37.71 18.15 -3.02
C ILE A 1167 38.58 17.78 -1.80
N ASP A 1168 39.81 17.34 -2.00
CA ASP A 1168 40.76 17.08 -0.89
C ASP A 1168 41.11 18.38 -0.13
N LYS A 1169 41.30 19.51 -0.83
CA LYS A 1169 41.46 20.84 -0.22
C LYS A 1169 40.18 21.37 0.45
N LEU A 1170 39.00 20.86 0.10
CA LEU A 1170 37.72 21.24 0.71
C LEU A 1170 37.45 20.46 2.01
N VAL A 1171 38.07 19.29 2.16
CA VAL A 1171 37.91 18.37 3.30
C VAL A 1171 38.98 18.61 4.38
N GLN A 1172 40.09 19.28 4.02
CA GLN A 1172 41.12 19.80 4.92
C GLN A 1172 40.69 21.12 5.57
#